data_AF-A0A918A7V0-F1
#
_entry.id   AF-A0A918A7V0-F1
#
_cell.length_a   1.000
_cell.length_b   1.000
_cell.length_c   1.000
_cell.angle_alpha   90.00
_cell.angle_beta   90.00
_cell.angle_gamma   90.00
#
_symmetry.space_group_name_H-M   'P 1'
#
loop_
_entity.id
_entity.type
_entity.pdbx_description
1 polymer ?
#
loop_
_entity_poly.entity_id
_entity_poly.type
_entity_poly.pdbx_seq_one_letter_code
_entity_poly.pdbx_strand_id
1 'polypeptide(L)'
;MTRVTDSSALSTLRHDVPASLVVFLVAVPLSLGVAMASGAPLAAGLIAAVVGGIVAGALGGSAVQVSGPAAGLSLVVADLVQTYGWRATCMITLLAGAVQLLLGVFRAARAALAVSPAVVHGMLAGVGVVIALSQLHIVLGGSPQRSALANLIELPRQLAELHGHKIAVGLLTIGVLAVWLRMPKPVKAVPAPLAALLIASASAWGFGWDVTRIDLSGTFTEWAFPVLPQGDWHLIMASVLLVALLAGVESLLCSVAVDSMHTGPRADLDQELAGQGVANMVAGALGGLPLAGVIVRSTANARAGARSRASTILHGVWVLVFAIGFGWTIQLIPVEALAALLVFIGVQMVNLGHIKKVHGHGEVPAYFVTMAGVIFLGLAEGVLFGLALAALLALRRLTWVTVKTRVEPDGRHHATISGSLTFLGVPRLTQDLRAIPAGAAVDLDLDIDFMDNAAFEAIHSWRQDHERLGGTVDIDELHEEWYAMAVSGVRMYPAKNPARAPDRSWLPWAHRRRGPAHRVMPLHGNPVQPDCQLTAGAREFHRRTAPLVRPIFTELARKQQPTHLFITCADSRVMPSLITASGPGDLFTVRNIGNLVPRKGSEAYDDSVGAAIEYATQVLGVHTITVCGHSGCGAMAGLLSGGVKAGSLPAMRRWLRHGNHSLARFIETEGDRLDGNALDTLCRVNVQQQLENLRTYRKVDEQIRSGRLKLVGLYFDIGSARVHMLPPVPSTLSVKT
;
A
#
# COMPACT_ATOMS: atom_id res chain seq x y z
N MET A 1 -21.26 14.54 14.56
CA MET A 1 -20.74 15.63 15.42
C MET A 1 -20.00 15.01 16.60
N THR A 2 -18.89 15.65 17.01
CA THR A 2 -17.92 15.28 18.08
C THR A 2 -16.86 14.22 17.74
N ARG A 3 -15.71 14.68 17.22
CA ARG A 3 -14.40 14.04 17.45
C ARG A 3 -13.38 15.11 17.81
N VAL A 4 -13.22 15.29 19.12
CA VAL A 4 -12.02 15.67 19.89
C VAL A 4 -10.89 16.35 19.09
N THR A 5 -10.90 17.68 19.09
CA THR A 5 -9.72 18.52 18.91
C THR A 5 -9.22 18.99 20.28
N ASP A 6 -8.88 18.06 21.17
CA ASP A 6 -8.24 18.42 22.44
C ASP A 6 -6.73 18.61 22.24
N SER A 7 -6.37 19.63 21.46
CA SER A 7 -5.05 20.24 21.60
C SER A 7 -5.09 21.07 22.88
N SER A 8 -4.35 20.67 23.91
CA SER A 8 -4.20 21.53 25.09
C SER A 8 -3.67 22.90 24.67
N ALA A 9 -4.14 23.99 25.30
CA ALA A 9 -3.69 25.35 24.97
C ALA A 9 -2.15 25.48 25.00
N LEU A 10 -1.50 24.71 25.87
CA LEU A 10 -0.04 24.55 25.96
C LEU A 10 0.58 23.92 24.70
N SER A 11 -0.07 22.92 24.09
CA SER A 11 0.38 22.33 22.83
C SER A 11 0.31 23.33 21.69
N THR A 12 -0.79 24.08 21.60
CA THR A 12 -1.00 25.13 20.59
C THR A 12 0.04 26.23 20.72
N LEU A 13 0.29 26.71 21.95
CA LEU A 13 1.28 27.75 22.20
C LEU A 13 2.71 27.30 21.84
N ARG A 14 3.04 26.03 22.10
CA ARG A 14 4.38 25.48 21.87
C ARG A 14 4.67 25.12 20.42
N HIS A 15 3.68 24.65 19.66
CA HIS A 15 3.89 24.08 18.32
C HIS A 15 3.21 24.90 17.22
N ASP A 16 1.94 25.26 17.41
CA ASP A 16 1.13 25.88 16.36
C ASP A 16 1.38 27.39 16.24
N VAL A 17 1.64 28.11 17.34
CA VAL A 17 1.97 29.55 17.28
C VAL A 17 3.28 29.81 16.51
N PRO A 18 4.43 29.16 16.84
CA PRO A 18 5.66 29.36 16.08
C PRO A 18 5.52 28.93 14.61
N ALA A 19 4.82 27.82 14.34
CA ALA A 19 4.57 27.37 12.98
C ALA A 19 3.71 28.36 12.18
N SER A 20 2.66 28.91 12.77
CA SER A 20 1.79 29.92 12.14
C SER A 20 2.55 31.18 11.75
N LEU A 21 3.54 31.60 12.56
CA LEU A 21 4.40 32.74 12.26
C LEU A 21 5.32 32.44 11.07
N VAL A 22 5.96 31.27 11.04
CA VAL A 22 6.80 30.86 9.90
C VAL A 22 6.00 30.84 8.61
N VAL A 23 4.79 30.26 8.63
CA VAL A 23 3.90 30.21 7.46
C VAL A 23 3.45 31.61 7.05
N PHE A 24 3.07 32.46 7.99
CA PHE A 24 2.70 33.86 7.74
C PHE A 24 3.79 34.63 6.99
N LEU A 25 5.03 34.56 7.47
CA LEU A 25 6.16 35.25 6.86
C LEU A 25 6.48 34.75 5.44
N VAL A 26 6.16 33.49 5.12
CA VAL A 26 6.28 32.93 3.75
C VAL A 26 5.08 33.29 2.87
N ALA A 27 3.89 33.31 3.44
CA ALA A 27 2.63 33.41 2.71
C ALA A 27 2.36 34.82 2.16
N VAL A 28 2.68 35.88 2.90
CA VAL A 28 2.43 37.26 2.46
C VAL A 28 3.15 37.58 1.13
N PRO A 29 4.49 37.40 1.01
CA PRO A 29 5.21 37.57 -0.25
C PRO A 29 4.62 36.75 -1.40
N LEU A 30 4.34 35.47 -1.14
CA LEU A 30 3.89 34.54 -2.17
C LEU A 30 2.49 34.89 -2.66
N SER A 31 1.60 35.34 -1.77
CA SER A 31 0.24 35.76 -2.12
C SER A 31 0.24 36.99 -3.01
N LEU A 32 1.09 37.98 -2.71
CA LEU A 32 1.24 39.18 -3.53
C LEU A 32 1.81 38.83 -4.91
N GLY A 33 2.84 37.98 -4.95
CA GLY A 33 3.42 37.51 -6.21
C GLY A 33 2.39 36.76 -7.07
N VAL A 34 1.61 35.84 -6.48
CA VAL A 34 0.57 35.10 -7.21
C VAL A 34 -0.53 36.03 -7.74
N ALA A 35 -0.96 37.03 -6.97
CA ALA A 35 -1.93 38.02 -7.44
C ALA A 35 -1.41 38.81 -8.66
N MET A 36 -0.16 39.28 -8.58
CA MET A 36 0.52 39.95 -9.68
C MET A 36 0.62 39.06 -10.93
N ALA A 37 1.03 37.80 -10.76
CA ALA A 37 1.13 36.84 -11.85
C ALA A 37 -0.23 36.52 -12.49
N SER A 38 -1.32 36.64 -11.73
CA SER A 38 -2.69 36.41 -12.20
C SER A 38 -3.33 37.65 -12.82
N GLY A 39 -2.62 38.79 -12.89
CA GLY A 39 -3.19 40.07 -13.33
C GLY A 39 -4.32 40.60 -12.42
N ALA A 40 -4.38 40.12 -11.18
CA ALA A 40 -5.42 40.47 -10.21
C ALA A 40 -4.95 41.60 -9.27
N PRO A 41 -5.88 42.34 -8.64
CA PRO A 41 -5.54 43.28 -7.58
C PRO A 41 -4.73 42.58 -6.48
N LEU A 42 -3.67 43.23 -6.00
CA LEU A 42 -2.76 42.62 -5.01
C LEU A 42 -3.47 42.26 -3.70
N ALA A 43 -4.46 43.05 -3.28
CA ALA A 43 -5.29 42.74 -2.11
C ALA A 43 -6.05 41.42 -2.27
N ALA A 44 -6.42 41.00 -3.48
CA ALA A 44 -7.10 39.72 -3.71
C ALA A 44 -6.26 38.51 -3.25
N GLY A 45 -4.93 38.60 -3.37
CA GLY A 45 -4.00 37.59 -2.87
C GLY A 45 -3.93 37.53 -1.35
N LEU A 46 -4.05 38.69 -0.68
CA LEU A 46 -4.12 38.77 0.78
C LEU A 46 -5.46 38.24 1.28
N ILE A 47 -6.58 38.64 0.66
CA ILE A 47 -7.94 38.16 0.98
C ILE A 47 -7.99 36.63 0.89
N ALA A 48 -7.50 36.06 -0.22
CA ALA A 48 -7.46 34.62 -0.39
C ALA A 48 -6.53 33.91 0.63
N ALA A 49 -5.45 34.54 1.10
CA ALA A 49 -4.64 33.98 2.20
C ALA A 49 -5.35 34.03 3.55
N VAL A 50 -6.07 35.13 3.85
CA VAL A 50 -6.89 35.24 5.08
C VAL A 50 -8.00 34.19 5.06
N VAL A 51 -8.77 34.12 3.98
CA VAL A 51 -9.88 33.17 3.83
C VAL A 51 -9.35 31.73 3.80
N GLY A 52 -8.24 31.46 3.12
CA GLY A 52 -7.60 30.15 3.08
C GLY A 52 -7.08 29.70 4.45
N GLY A 53 -6.50 30.61 5.23
CA GLY A 53 -6.07 30.30 6.60
C GLY A 53 -7.23 30.07 7.55
N ILE A 54 -8.23 30.96 7.54
CA ILE A 54 -9.34 30.94 8.51
C ILE A 54 -10.43 29.95 8.10
N VAL A 55 -11.03 30.11 6.93
CA VAL A 55 -12.22 29.35 6.51
C VAL A 55 -11.84 27.93 6.11
N ALA A 56 -10.86 27.78 5.21
CA ALA A 56 -10.38 26.44 4.84
C ALA A 56 -9.66 25.76 6.01
N GLY A 57 -8.91 26.50 6.86
CA GLY A 57 -8.31 25.93 8.07
C GLY A 57 -9.33 25.44 9.11
N ALA A 58 -10.48 26.12 9.25
CA ALA A 58 -11.54 25.71 10.17
C ALA A 58 -12.36 24.52 9.63
N LEU A 59 -12.75 24.59 8.35
CA LEU A 59 -13.72 23.65 7.75
C LEU A 59 -13.06 22.47 7.03
N GLY A 60 -11.80 22.61 6.60
CA GLY A 60 -11.04 21.58 5.88
C GLY A 60 -10.87 20.30 6.68
N GLY A 61 -10.45 19.23 6.01
CA GLY A 61 -10.24 17.90 6.58
C GLY A 61 -8.84 17.70 7.11
N SER A 62 -7.85 18.42 6.56
CA SER A 62 -6.45 18.32 6.99
C SER A 62 -6.14 19.18 8.23
N ALA A 63 -5.29 18.66 9.11
CA ALA A 63 -4.91 19.36 10.34
C ALA A 63 -3.85 20.46 10.12
N VAL A 64 -2.96 20.29 9.13
CA VAL A 64 -1.77 21.16 8.96
C VAL A 64 -1.64 21.73 7.54
N GLN A 65 -2.55 21.39 6.63
CA GLN A 65 -2.58 22.00 5.31
C GLN A 65 -2.92 23.48 5.39
N VAL A 66 -2.16 24.30 4.67
CA VAL A 66 -2.39 25.74 4.55
C VAL A 66 -2.92 26.03 3.15
N SER A 67 -4.13 26.56 3.07
CA SER A 67 -4.72 27.03 1.82
C SER A 67 -4.41 28.49 1.55
N GLY A 68 -4.38 28.85 0.28
CA GLY A 68 -4.23 30.23 -0.18
C GLY A 68 -4.19 30.31 -1.70
N PRO A 69 -3.81 31.46 -2.27
CA PRO A 69 -3.65 31.62 -3.71
C PRO A 69 -2.71 30.57 -4.27
N ALA A 70 -3.19 29.79 -5.24
CA ALA A 70 -2.41 28.74 -5.85
C ALA A 70 -1.70 29.24 -7.11
N ALA A 71 -0.40 29.02 -7.18
CA ALA A 71 0.41 29.41 -8.33
C ALA A 71 -0.01 28.67 -9.62
N GLY A 72 -0.46 27.41 -9.50
CA GLY A 72 -0.99 26.64 -10.63
C GLY A 72 -2.24 27.27 -11.26
N LEU A 73 -3.06 27.94 -10.45
CA LEU A 73 -4.26 28.63 -10.93
C LEU A 73 -3.96 29.99 -11.58
N SER A 74 -2.76 30.56 -11.41
CA SER A 74 -2.49 31.95 -11.83
C SER A 74 -2.70 32.22 -13.31
N LEU A 75 -2.32 31.28 -14.17
CA LEU A 75 -2.50 31.43 -15.62
C LEU A 75 -3.97 31.34 -16.02
N VAL A 76 -4.71 30.39 -15.42
CA VAL A 76 -6.15 30.24 -15.64
C VAL A 76 -6.87 31.51 -15.18
N VAL A 77 -6.52 32.03 -14.00
CA VAL A 77 -7.08 33.28 -13.50
C VAL A 77 -6.72 34.45 -14.40
N ALA A 78 -5.47 34.57 -14.84
CA ALA A 78 -5.06 35.64 -15.75
C ALA A 78 -5.88 35.65 -17.05
N ASP A 79 -6.15 34.48 -17.62
CA ASP A 79 -7.00 34.34 -18.81
C ASP A 79 -8.46 34.73 -18.52
N LEU A 80 -9.02 34.27 -17.39
CA LEU A 80 -10.38 34.65 -16.97
C LEU A 80 -10.51 36.15 -16.70
N VAL A 81 -9.49 36.78 -16.15
CA VAL A 81 -9.46 38.23 -15.90
C VAL A 81 -9.39 39.00 -17.20
N GLN A 82 -8.60 38.56 -18.18
CA GLN A 82 -8.57 39.18 -19.50
C GLN A 82 -9.90 38.99 -20.26
N THR A 83 -10.52 37.82 -20.13
CA THR A 83 -11.73 37.46 -20.89
C THR A 83 -13.00 38.05 -20.30
N TYR A 84 -13.19 37.92 -18.99
CA TYR A 84 -14.43 38.27 -18.30
C TYR A 84 -14.29 39.48 -17.35
N GLY A 85 -13.07 39.89 -17.03
CA GLY A 85 -12.79 40.92 -16.03
C GLY A 85 -12.78 40.39 -14.60
N TRP A 86 -12.05 41.08 -13.72
CA TRP A 86 -11.78 40.65 -12.35
C TRP A 86 -13.05 40.32 -11.53
N ARG A 87 -14.07 41.18 -11.59
CA ARG A 87 -15.32 40.99 -10.84
C ARG A 87 -16.11 39.76 -11.29
N ALA A 88 -16.07 39.43 -12.57
CA ALA A 88 -16.69 38.24 -13.11
C ALA A 88 -15.88 36.99 -12.75
N THR A 89 -14.55 37.07 -12.75
CA THR A 89 -13.67 36.00 -12.25
C THR A 89 -13.94 35.68 -10.77
N CYS A 90 -14.25 36.69 -9.95
CA CYS A 90 -14.67 36.50 -8.56
C CYS A 90 -15.97 35.69 -8.47
N MET A 91 -16.94 35.93 -9.35
CA MET A 91 -18.17 35.13 -9.44
C MET A 91 -17.89 33.70 -9.90
N ILE A 92 -17.03 33.50 -10.90
CA ILE A 92 -16.60 32.17 -11.35
C ILE A 92 -15.95 31.40 -10.20
N THR A 93 -15.12 32.06 -9.38
CA THR A 93 -14.49 31.49 -8.19
C THR A 93 -15.52 31.06 -7.15
N LEU A 94 -16.54 31.90 -6.91
CA LEU A 94 -17.63 31.59 -5.99
C LEU A 94 -18.40 30.35 -6.45
N LEU A 95 -18.79 30.30 -7.72
CA LEU A 95 -19.50 29.16 -8.31
C LEU A 95 -18.64 27.89 -8.31
N ALA A 96 -17.34 28.02 -8.56
CA ALA A 96 -16.39 26.91 -8.48
C ALA A 96 -16.32 26.34 -7.06
N GLY A 97 -16.34 27.20 -6.03
CA GLY A 97 -16.44 26.79 -4.64
C GLY A 97 -17.75 26.03 -4.32
N ALA A 98 -18.87 26.45 -4.92
CA ALA A 98 -20.13 25.73 -4.79
C ALA A 98 -20.06 24.32 -5.41
N VAL A 99 -19.43 24.18 -6.58
CA VAL A 99 -19.19 22.86 -7.20
C VAL A 99 -18.31 21.98 -6.30
N GLN A 100 -17.22 22.51 -5.75
CA GLN A 100 -16.35 21.78 -4.82
C GLN A 100 -17.09 21.33 -3.56
N LEU A 101 -17.92 22.20 -2.99
CA LEU A 101 -18.75 21.86 -1.84
C LEU A 101 -19.68 20.68 -2.16
N LEU A 102 -20.37 20.72 -3.31
CA LEU A 102 -21.23 19.63 -3.76
C LEU A 102 -20.43 18.32 -3.93
N LEU A 103 -19.27 18.37 -4.59
CA LEU A 103 -18.41 17.19 -4.78
C LEU A 103 -17.94 16.59 -3.45
N GLY A 104 -17.60 17.42 -2.47
CA GLY A 104 -17.23 16.97 -1.13
C GLY A 104 -18.40 16.33 -0.38
N VAL A 105 -19.59 16.94 -0.43
CA VAL A 105 -20.81 16.41 0.19
C VAL A 105 -21.23 15.07 -0.42
N PHE A 106 -21.10 14.92 -1.75
CA PHE A 106 -21.38 13.67 -2.46
C PHE A 106 -20.26 12.62 -2.37
N ARG A 107 -19.20 12.89 -1.60
CA ARG A 107 -18.06 11.98 -1.35
C ARG A 107 -17.30 11.58 -2.61
N ALA A 108 -17.14 12.51 -3.55
CA ALA A 108 -16.45 12.28 -4.80
C ALA A 108 -14.92 12.50 -4.71
N ALA A 109 -14.38 12.96 -3.57
CA ALA A 109 -12.97 13.35 -3.47
C ALA A 109 -12.01 12.18 -3.66
N ARG A 110 -12.43 10.96 -3.30
CA ARG A 110 -11.62 9.74 -3.50
C ARG A 110 -11.34 9.43 -4.97
N ALA A 111 -12.24 9.78 -5.89
CA ALA A 111 -11.99 9.59 -7.31
C ALA A 111 -10.84 10.49 -7.82
N ALA A 112 -10.67 11.68 -7.23
CA ALA A 112 -9.60 12.61 -7.56
C ALA A 112 -8.20 12.14 -7.10
N LEU A 113 -8.11 11.10 -6.25
CA LEU A 113 -6.84 10.46 -5.89
C LEU A 113 -6.31 9.48 -6.95
N ALA A 114 -7.12 9.13 -7.96
CA ALA A 114 -6.71 8.21 -9.02
C ALA A 114 -5.78 8.86 -10.07
N VAL A 115 -5.04 9.90 -9.69
CA VAL A 115 -4.09 10.61 -10.55
C VAL A 115 -2.69 10.07 -10.29
N SER A 116 -1.98 9.64 -11.35
CA SER A 116 -0.59 9.19 -11.22
C SER A 116 0.27 10.34 -10.65
N PRO A 117 1.15 10.06 -9.66
CA PRO A 117 2.11 11.05 -9.18
C PRO A 117 2.97 11.64 -10.30
N ALA A 118 3.25 10.89 -11.37
CA ALA A 118 4.03 11.41 -12.51
C ALA A 118 3.33 12.59 -13.19
N VAL A 119 2.00 12.54 -13.33
CA VAL A 119 1.19 13.62 -13.92
C VAL A 119 1.24 14.86 -13.03
N VAL A 120 1.07 14.70 -11.72
CA VAL A 120 1.12 15.81 -10.76
C VAL A 120 2.47 16.51 -10.79
N HIS A 121 3.57 15.75 -10.74
CA HIS A 121 4.91 16.34 -10.77
C HIS A 121 5.20 16.99 -12.13
N GLY A 122 4.74 16.39 -13.24
CA GLY A 122 4.88 16.97 -14.58
C GLY A 122 4.11 18.28 -14.71
N MET A 123 2.90 18.34 -14.15
CA MET A 123 2.08 19.54 -14.07
C MET A 123 2.79 20.65 -13.27
N LEU A 124 3.27 20.35 -12.06
CA LEU A 124 3.99 21.32 -11.21
C LEU A 124 5.26 21.84 -11.89
N ALA A 125 6.01 20.97 -12.59
CA ALA A 125 7.18 21.38 -13.34
C ALA A 125 6.81 22.28 -14.52
N GLY A 126 5.76 21.96 -15.27
CA GLY A 126 5.25 22.79 -16.36
C GLY A 126 4.83 24.17 -15.87
N VAL A 127 4.01 24.23 -14.82
CA VAL A 127 3.58 25.47 -14.16
C VAL A 127 4.80 26.29 -13.70
N GLY A 128 5.78 25.63 -13.05
CA GLY A 128 7.00 26.28 -12.58
C GLY A 128 7.80 26.93 -13.71
N VAL A 129 7.92 26.26 -14.86
CA VAL A 129 8.58 26.81 -16.06
C VAL A 129 7.82 28.00 -16.62
N VAL A 130 6.49 27.90 -16.77
CA VAL A 130 5.69 29.02 -17.31
C VAL A 130 5.77 30.24 -16.40
N ILE A 131 5.64 30.06 -15.08
CA ILE A 131 5.78 31.16 -14.11
C ILE A 131 7.19 31.76 -14.21
N ALA A 132 8.25 30.95 -14.19
CA ALA A 132 9.60 31.46 -14.26
C ALA A 132 9.85 32.29 -15.53
N LEU A 133 9.36 31.82 -16.69
CA LEU A 133 9.47 32.55 -17.95
C LEU A 133 8.71 33.88 -17.91
N SER A 134 7.44 33.87 -17.48
CA SER A 134 6.63 35.11 -17.43
C SER A 134 7.21 36.13 -16.46
N GLN A 135 7.64 35.70 -15.28
CA GLN A 135 8.16 36.61 -14.25
C GLN A 135 9.57 37.12 -14.57
N LEU A 136 10.36 36.39 -15.35
CA LEU A 136 11.67 36.85 -15.83
C LEU A 136 11.56 38.13 -16.67
N HIS A 137 10.48 38.32 -17.43
CA HIS A 137 10.25 39.53 -18.22
C HIS A 137 10.12 40.77 -17.33
N ILE A 138 9.43 40.64 -16.19
CA ILE A 138 9.26 41.74 -15.22
C ILE A 138 10.60 42.08 -14.57
N VAL A 139 11.43 41.07 -14.26
CA VAL A 139 12.78 41.28 -13.72
C VAL A 139 13.68 42.03 -14.72
N LEU A 140 13.53 41.76 -16.01
CA LEU A 140 14.26 42.44 -17.09
C LEU A 140 13.70 43.84 -17.41
N GLY A 141 12.59 44.25 -16.78
CA GLY A 141 11.97 45.56 -16.94
C GLY A 141 10.88 45.63 -18.01
N GLY A 142 10.50 44.50 -18.61
CA GLY A 142 9.42 44.38 -19.59
C GLY A 142 8.10 43.86 -19.00
N SER A 143 7.13 43.56 -19.87
CA SER A 143 5.84 42.96 -19.52
C SER A 143 5.72 41.51 -20.03
N PRO A 144 5.08 40.61 -19.27
CA PRO A 144 4.86 39.24 -19.71
C PRO A 144 3.85 39.16 -20.88
N GLN A 145 4.09 38.20 -21.78
CA GLN A 145 3.22 37.85 -22.91
C GLN A 145 2.18 36.79 -22.55
N ARG A 146 1.15 36.64 -23.38
CA ARG A 146 0.01 35.70 -23.17
C ARG A 146 0.39 34.22 -23.14
N SER A 147 1.46 33.81 -23.82
CA SER A 147 1.88 32.39 -23.86
C SER A 147 3.34 32.23 -23.47
N ALA A 148 3.69 31.05 -22.94
CA ALA A 148 5.07 30.72 -22.60
C ALA A 148 6.00 30.77 -23.82
N LEU A 149 5.50 30.36 -24.99
CA LEU A 149 6.24 30.42 -26.24
C LEU A 149 6.51 31.87 -26.69
N ALA A 150 5.51 32.75 -26.60
CA ALA A 150 5.70 34.17 -26.92
C ALA A 150 6.71 34.83 -25.99
N ASN A 151 6.64 34.52 -24.69
CA ASN A 151 7.65 34.93 -23.71
C ASN A 151 9.06 34.43 -24.11
N LEU A 152 9.19 33.16 -24.52
CA LEU A 152 10.50 32.60 -24.90
C LEU A 152 11.11 33.28 -26.15
N ILE A 153 10.27 33.60 -27.14
CA ILE A 153 10.70 34.26 -28.39
C ILE A 153 11.14 35.71 -28.14
N GLU A 154 10.51 36.38 -27.17
CA GLU A 154 10.76 37.80 -26.87
C GLU A 154 11.99 38.03 -25.98
N LEU A 155 12.41 37.02 -25.20
CA LEU A 155 13.54 37.11 -24.28
C LEU A 155 14.84 37.64 -24.91
N PRO A 156 15.32 37.16 -26.08
CA PRO A 156 16.55 37.65 -26.68
C PRO A 156 16.54 39.17 -26.95
N ARG A 157 15.38 39.72 -27.32
CA ARG A 157 15.23 41.16 -27.57
C ARG A 157 15.31 41.96 -26.26
N GLN A 158 14.65 41.48 -25.20
CA GLN A 158 14.69 42.14 -23.89
C GLN A 158 16.07 42.09 -23.23
N LEU A 159 16.83 41.02 -23.45
CA LEU A 159 18.22 40.92 -23.02
C LEU A 159 19.14 41.98 -23.68
N ALA A 160 18.75 42.56 -24.81
CA ALA A 160 19.48 43.64 -25.47
C ALA A 160 19.11 45.04 -24.92
N GLU A 161 17.94 45.21 -24.30
CA GLU A 161 17.42 46.49 -23.77
C GLU A 161 17.45 46.50 -22.22
N LEU A 162 18.65 46.44 -21.63
CA LEU A 162 18.83 46.28 -20.19
C LEU A 162 18.50 47.56 -19.40
N HIS A 163 17.50 47.49 -18.53
CA HIS A 163 17.20 48.54 -17.54
C HIS A 163 17.98 48.29 -16.24
N GLY A 164 19.03 49.08 -15.99
CA GLY A 164 20.04 48.78 -14.96
C GLY A 164 19.53 48.59 -13.53
N HIS A 165 18.66 49.48 -13.03
CA HIS A 165 18.20 49.44 -11.63
C HIS A 165 17.23 48.29 -11.33
N LYS A 166 16.28 48.04 -12.23
CA LYS A 166 15.29 46.96 -12.14
C LYS A 166 15.95 45.58 -12.10
N ILE A 167 16.91 45.37 -12.98
CA ILE A 167 17.69 44.13 -13.06
C ILE A 167 18.57 43.97 -11.81
N ALA A 168 19.19 45.04 -11.32
CA ALA A 168 19.99 45.00 -10.09
C ALA A 168 19.18 44.51 -8.89
N VAL A 169 17.95 45.01 -8.72
CA VAL A 169 17.03 44.53 -7.66
C VAL A 169 16.66 43.06 -7.84
N GLY A 170 16.33 42.64 -9.06
CA GLY A 170 15.98 41.25 -9.33
C GLY A 170 17.13 40.28 -9.07
N LEU A 171 18.33 40.62 -9.55
CA LEU A 171 19.56 39.82 -9.32
C LEU A 171 19.94 39.81 -7.84
N LEU A 172 19.84 40.94 -7.14
CA LEU A 172 20.04 41.02 -5.69
C LEU A 172 19.08 40.09 -4.97
N THR A 173 17.80 40.10 -5.33
CA THR A 173 16.76 39.25 -4.73
C THR A 173 17.09 37.76 -4.93
N ILE A 174 17.41 37.34 -6.16
CA ILE A 174 17.81 35.95 -6.46
C ILE A 174 19.10 35.57 -5.71
N GLY A 175 20.08 36.47 -5.68
CA GLY A 175 21.34 36.28 -4.96
C GLY A 175 21.13 36.06 -3.47
N VAL A 176 20.33 36.91 -2.83
CA VAL A 176 19.96 36.77 -1.42
C VAL A 176 19.25 35.45 -1.17
N LEU A 177 18.26 35.08 -2.00
CA LEU A 177 17.56 33.80 -1.89
C LEU A 177 18.54 32.62 -1.96
N ALA A 178 19.43 32.58 -2.95
CA ALA A 178 20.40 31.50 -3.13
C ALA A 178 21.43 31.41 -1.98
N VAL A 179 21.86 32.54 -1.42
CA VAL A 179 22.77 32.59 -0.27
C VAL A 179 22.04 32.16 1.01
N TRP A 180 20.79 32.57 1.21
CA TRP A 180 20.00 32.24 2.40
C TRP A 180 19.85 30.72 2.60
N LEU A 181 19.75 29.96 1.51
CA LEU A 181 19.72 28.49 1.54
C LEU A 181 20.98 27.88 2.19
N ARG A 182 22.13 28.57 2.15
CA ARG A 182 23.41 28.11 2.69
C ARG A 182 23.70 28.63 4.12
N MET A 183 22.91 29.56 4.63
CA MET A 183 23.13 30.17 5.96
C MET A 183 22.92 29.18 7.13
N PRO A 184 23.53 29.43 8.30
CA PRO A 184 23.39 28.56 9.48
C PRO A 184 21.98 28.64 10.09
N LYS A 185 21.61 27.62 10.89
CA LYS A 185 20.27 27.46 11.50
C LYS A 185 19.70 28.71 12.21
N PRO A 186 20.45 29.50 13.00
CA PRO A 186 19.87 30.68 13.66
C PRO A 186 19.38 31.75 12.67
N VAL A 187 20.07 31.95 11.56
CA VAL A 187 19.67 32.93 10.52
C VAL A 187 18.46 32.43 9.72
N LYS A 188 18.35 31.11 9.54
CA LYS A 188 17.22 30.46 8.88
C LYS A 188 15.91 30.51 9.68
N ALA A 189 15.91 31.07 10.89
CA ALA A 189 14.68 31.40 11.61
C ALA A 189 13.83 32.44 10.85
N VAL A 190 14.48 33.34 10.10
CA VAL A 190 13.80 34.26 9.18
C VAL A 190 13.66 33.59 7.81
N PRO A 191 12.44 33.47 7.25
CA PRO A 191 12.25 32.87 5.93
C PRO A 191 12.97 33.64 4.82
N ALA A 192 13.59 32.90 3.90
CA ALA A 192 14.35 33.46 2.77
C ALA A 192 13.54 34.45 1.91
N PRO A 193 12.26 34.21 1.57
CA PRO A 193 11.46 35.17 0.80
C PRO A 193 11.34 36.54 1.47
N LEU A 194 11.12 36.56 2.79
CA LEU A 194 10.99 37.79 3.54
C LEU A 194 12.31 38.56 3.61
N ALA A 195 13.40 37.85 3.94
CA ALA A 195 14.72 38.46 3.99
C ALA A 195 15.13 39.08 2.65
N ALA A 196 14.87 38.37 1.54
CA ALA A 196 15.14 38.86 0.20
C ALA A 196 14.36 40.13 -0.13
N LEU A 197 13.06 40.17 0.17
CA LEU A 197 12.23 41.36 -0.08
C LEU A 197 12.63 42.54 0.81
N LEU A 198 12.95 42.32 2.09
CA LEU A 198 13.38 43.39 2.99
C LEU A 198 14.72 43.99 2.53
N ILE A 199 15.69 43.15 2.17
CA ILE A 199 17.01 43.61 1.68
C ILE A 199 16.87 44.32 0.33
N ALA A 200 16.03 43.81 -0.57
CA ALA A 200 15.75 44.45 -1.84
C ALA A 200 15.07 45.82 -1.66
N SER A 201 14.07 45.91 -0.78
CA SER A 201 13.35 47.16 -0.49
C SER A 201 14.26 48.18 0.19
N ALA A 202 15.08 47.75 1.16
CA ALA A 202 16.02 48.62 1.86
C ALA A 202 17.12 49.15 0.91
N SER A 203 17.65 48.29 0.03
CA SER A 203 18.62 48.70 -0.98
C SER A 203 18.01 49.69 -1.98
N ALA A 204 16.83 49.39 -2.51
CA ALA A 204 16.16 50.27 -3.47
C ALA A 204 15.85 51.64 -2.87
N TRP A 205 15.40 51.69 -1.60
CA TRP A 205 15.16 52.93 -0.90
C TRP A 205 16.45 53.69 -0.57
N GLY A 206 17.45 53.00 -0.01
CA GLY A 206 18.71 53.61 0.45
C GLY A 206 19.60 54.15 -0.66
N PHE A 207 19.59 53.50 -1.84
CA PHE A 207 20.36 53.95 -3.01
C PHE A 207 19.53 54.82 -3.97
N GLY A 208 18.25 55.07 -3.69
CA GLY A 208 17.38 55.87 -4.56
C GLY A 208 17.16 55.24 -5.94
N TRP A 209 17.11 53.91 -6.02
CA TRP A 209 16.93 53.22 -7.29
C TRP A 209 15.53 53.44 -7.86
N ASP A 210 15.47 53.73 -9.15
CA ASP A 210 14.23 53.84 -9.92
C ASP A 210 13.63 52.43 -10.15
N VAL A 211 12.64 52.10 -9.34
CA VAL A 211 12.00 50.78 -9.29
C VAL A 211 10.49 50.94 -9.26
N THR A 212 9.79 49.97 -9.84
CA THR A 212 8.33 49.97 -9.84
C THR A 212 7.86 49.54 -8.45
N ARG A 213 7.21 50.43 -7.71
CA ARG A 213 6.67 50.12 -6.37
C ARG A 213 5.24 49.61 -6.45
N ILE A 214 4.86 48.81 -5.46
CA ILE A 214 3.49 48.35 -5.30
C ILE A 214 2.57 49.53 -4.98
N ASP A 215 1.53 49.71 -5.79
CA ASP A 215 0.45 50.63 -5.50
C ASP A 215 -0.75 49.88 -4.89
N LEU A 216 -1.18 50.32 -3.70
CA LEU A 216 -2.39 49.83 -3.02
C LEU A 216 -3.42 50.96 -2.84
N SER A 217 -3.16 52.15 -3.40
CA SER A 217 -4.10 53.25 -3.34
C SER A 217 -5.40 52.88 -4.07
N GLY A 218 -6.55 53.17 -3.46
CA GLY A 218 -7.87 52.83 -4.01
C GLY A 218 -8.38 51.40 -3.73
N THR A 219 -7.53 50.43 -3.38
CA THR A 219 -7.92 49.01 -3.36
C THR A 219 -8.97 48.63 -2.30
N PHE A 220 -8.99 49.31 -1.14
CA PHE A 220 -10.00 49.07 -0.10
C PHE A 220 -11.27 49.91 -0.28
N THR A 221 -11.17 51.04 -0.99
CA THR A 221 -12.29 51.95 -1.29
C THR A 221 -13.09 51.52 -2.52
N GLU A 222 -12.45 50.82 -3.48
CA GLU A 222 -13.08 50.24 -4.67
C GLU A 222 -13.43 48.75 -4.48
N TRP A 223 -13.75 48.35 -3.24
CA TRP A 223 -14.15 46.98 -2.94
C TRP A 223 -15.38 46.59 -3.79
N ALA A 224 -15.17 45.66 -4.70
CA ALA A 224 -16.12 45.35 -5.76
C ALA A 224 -16.71 43.96 -5.58
N PHE A 225 -18.00 43.88 -5.27
CA PHE A 225 -18.74 42.62 -5.20
C PHE A 225 -18.70 41.84 -6.53
N PRO A 226 -18.72 40.50 -6.49
CA PRO A 226 -18.73 39.68 -7.71
C PRO A 226 -19.94 40.01 -8.58
N VAL A 227 -19.72 40.04 -9.90
CA VAL A 227 -20.76 40.33 -10.90
C VAL A 227 -20.92 39.10 -11.78
N LEU A 228 -22.15 38.84 -12.24
CA LEU A 228 -22.41 37.74 -13.17
C LEU A 228 -21.58 37.91 -14.46
N PRO A 229 -20.78 36.90 -14.86
CA PRO A 229 -20.05 36.93 -16.12
C PRO A 229 -21.02 37.03 -17.29
N GLN A 230 -20.71 37.89 -18.25
CA GLN A 230 -21.45 38.00 -19.51
C GLN A 230 -20.72 37.17 -20.59
N GLY A 231 -21.47 36.50 -21.47
CA GLY A 231 -20.92 35.69 -22.56
C GLY A 231 -21.58 34.33 -22.68
N ASP A 232 -20.94 33.42 -23.41
CA ASP A 232 -21.41 32.05 -23.60
C ASP A 232 -21.40 31.27 -22.27
N TRP A 233 -22.58 30.80 -21.87
CA TRP A 233 -22.76 30.06 -20.62
C TRP A 233 -22.03 28.71 -20.61
N HIS A 234 -21.79 28.11 -21.77
CA HIS A 234 -21.02 26.87 -21.87
C HIS A 234 -19.55 27.09 -21.51
N LEU A 235 -18.94 28.18 -21.99
CA LEU A 235 -17.56 28.57 -21.66
C LEU A 235 -17.43 29.02 -20.20
N ILE A 236 -18.43 29.74 -19.69
CA ILE A 236 -18.50 30.12 -18.27
C ILE A 236 -18.57 28.87 -17.38
N MET A 237 -19.46 27.92 -17.70
CA MET A 237 -19.58 26.68 -16.94
C MET A 237 -18.32 25.82 -17.04
N ALA A 238 -17.70 25.75 -18.22
CA ALA A 238 -16.42 25.08 -18.41
C ALA A 238 -15.32 25.72 -17.54
N SER A 239 -15.28 27.05 -17.45
CA SER A 239 -14.36 27.79 -16.59
C SER A 239 -14.60 27.54 -15.10
N VAL A 240 -15.87 27.52 -14.66
CA VAL A 240 -16.28 27.17 -13.30
C VAL A 240 -15.82 25.76 -12.95
N LEU A 241 -16.07 24.78 -13.81
CA LEU A 241 -15.66 23.39 -13.63
C LEU A 241 -14.13 23.26 -13.61
N LEU A 242 -13.43 23.96 -14.52
CA LEU A 242 -11.98 23.94 -14.58
C LEU A 242 -11.36 24.46 -13.28
N VAL A 243 -11.79 25.63 -12.79
CA VAL A 243 -11.30 26.20 -11.52
C VAL A 243 -11.64 25.27 -10.35
N ALA A 244 -12.86 24.73 -10.30
CA ALA A 244 -13.30 23.84 -9.23
C ALA A 244 -12.45 22.55 -9.16
N LEU A 245 -12.28 21.88 -10.30
CA LEU A 245 -11.55 20.62 -10.39
C LEU A 245 -10.05 20.83 -10.14
N LEU A 246 -9.45 21.84 -10.74
CA LEU A 246 -8.02 22.11 -10.60
C LEU A 246 -7.66 22.49 -9.16
N ALA A 247 -8.38 23.44 -8.55
CA ALA A 247 -8.16 23.82 -7.16
C ALA A 247 -8.46 22.65 -6.20
N GLY A 248 -9.46 21.83 -6.51
CA GLY A 248 -9.81 20.64 -5.74
C GLY A 248 -8.70 19.59 -5.76
N VAL A 249 -8.23 19.23 -6.96
CA VAL A 249 -7.15 18.26 -7.16
C VAL A 249 -5.87 18.72 -6.49
N GLU A 250 -5.46 19.99 -6.68
CA GLU A 250 -4.28 20.54 -6.01
C GLU A 250 -4.39 20.46 -4.48
N SER A 251 -5.55 20.80 -3.92
CA SER A 251 -5.81 20.71 -2.48
C SER A 251 -5.70 19.27 -1.95
N LEU A 252 -6.33 18.31 -2.64
CA LEU A 252 -6.32 16.91 -2.23
C LEU A 252 -4.92 16.30 -2.31
N LEU A 253 -4.17 16.62 -3.37
CA LEU A 253 -2.79 16.19 -3.53
C LEU A 253 -1.88 16.80 -2.46
N CYS A 254 -2.11 18.06 -2.10
CA CYS A 254 -1.42 18.72 -0.99
C CYS A 254 -1.71 18.00 0.33
N SER A 255 -2.95 17.61 0.58
CA SER A 255 -3.35 16.91 1.81
C SER A 255 -2.64 15.57 1.91
N VAL A 256 -2.64 14.78 0.84
CA VAL A 256 -1.94 13.50 0.78
C VAL A 256 -0.43 13.66 0.98
N ALA A 257 0.18 14.68 0.36
CA ALA A 257 1.60 14.94 0.48
C ALA A 257 1.98 15.31 1.93
N VAL A 258 1.21 16.18 2.56
CA VAL A 258 1.51 16.74 3.89
C VAL A 258 1.16 15.72 4.99
N ASP A 259 0.15 14.89 4.79
CA ASP A 259 -0.18 13.76 5.66
C ASP A 259 1.03 12.85 5.91
N SER A 260 1.91 12.68 4.92
CA SER A 260 3.13 11.87 5.07
C SER A 260 4.20 12.51 5.98
N MET A 261 4.07 13.80 6.30
CA MET A 261 5.07 14.59 7.00
C MET A 261 4.79 14.77 8.51
N HIS A 262 3.64 14.31 8.99
CA HIS A 262 3.28 14.35 10.40
C HIS A 262 2.69 13.03 10.89
N THR A 263 2.66 12.85 12.20
CA THR A 263 2.12 11.65 12.87
C THR A 263 0.70 11.84 13.41
N GLY A 264 0.10 13.02 13.23
CA GLY A 264 -1.28 13.33 13.62
C GLY A 264 -2.36 12.62 12.77
N PRO A 265 -3.65 12.92 13.02
CA PRO A 265 -4.76 12.36 12.26
C PRO A 265 -4.60 12.61 10.76
N ARG A 266 -4.92 11.59 9.95
CA ARG A 266 -4.95 11.69 8.48
C ARG A 266 -6.09 12.59 8.02
N ALA A 267 -5.90 13.28 6.90
CA ALA A 267 -6.90 14.16 6.33
C ALA A 267 -8.14 13.38 5.85
N ASP A 268 -9.33 13.88 6.19
CA ASP A 268 -10.57 13.48 5.52
C ASP A 268 -10.71 14.27 4.21
N LEU A 269 -10.52 13.60 3.09
CA LEU A 269 -10.47 14.23 1.77
C LEU A 269 -11.82 14.78 1.30
N ASP A 270 -12.93 14.13 1.67
CA ASP A 270 -14.27 14.60 1.32
C ASP A 270 -14.58 15.88 2.11
N GLN A 271 -14.19 15.92 3.39
CA GLN A 271 -14.26 17.13 4.22
C GLN A 271 -13.31 18.23 3.71
N GLU A 272 -12.10 17.87 3.29
CA GLU A 272 -11.15 18.83 2.73
C GLU A 272 -11.71 19.53 1.49
N LEU A 273 -12.26 18.75 0.55
CA LEU A 273 -12.85 19.31 -0.67
C LEU A 273 -14.06 20.21 -0.35
N ALA A 274 -14.91 19.81 0.60
CA ALA A 274 -16.02 20.63 1.06
C ALA A 274 -15.55 21.95 1.72
N GLY A 275 -14.52 21.87 2.58
CA GLY A 275 -13.92 23.03 3.25
C GLY A 275 -13.27 24.01 2.26
N GLN A 276 -12.55 23.51 1.25
CA GLN A 276 -12.05 24.35 0.15
C GLN A 276 -13.19 25.00 -0.63
N GLY A 277 -14.28 24.26 -0.87
CA GLY A 277 -15.45 24.79 -1.56
C GLY A 277 -16.05 26.00 -0.85
N VAL A 278 -16.29 25.89 0.46
CA VAL A 278 -16.77 27.03 1.27
C VAL A 278 -15.76 28.17 1.27
N ALA A 279 -14.47 27.88 1.40
CA ALA A 279 -13.44 28.91 1.37
C ALA A 279 -13.37 29.63 0.02
N ASN A 280 -13.51 28.94 -1.11
CA ASN A 280 -13.57 29.54 -2.45
C ASN A 280 -14.86 30.37 -2.65
N MET A 281 -15.99 29.93 -2.11
CA MET A 281 -17.22 30.74 -2.09
C MET A 281 -17.01 32.06 -1.35
N VAL A 282 -16.40 32.01 -0.16
CA VAL A 282 -16.11 33.21 0.65
C VAL A 282 -15.06 34.08 -0.03
N ALA A 283 -14.00 33.50 -0.58
CA ALA A 283 -12.96 34.25 -1.29
C ALA A 283 -13.55 34.98 -2.50
N GLY A 284 -14.30 34.29 -3.37
CA GLY A 284 -14.97 34.91 -4.51
C GLY A 284 -15.96 36.01 -4.10
N ALA A 285 -16.72 35.80 -3.02
CA ALA A 285 -17.64 36.82 -2.49
C ALA A 285 -16.92 38.08 -2.00
N LEU A 286 -15.72 37.92 -1.42
CA LEU A 286 -14.89 39.00 -0.89
C LEU A 286 -13.93 39.58 -1.94
N GLY A 287 -13.99 39.16 -3.20
CA GLY A 287 -13.05 39.65 -4.23
C GLY A 287 -11.62 39.13 -4.05
N GLY A 288 -11.46 37.93 -3.51
CA GLY A 288 -10.20 37.20 -3.40
C GLY A 288 -9.94 36.26 -4.59
N LEU A 289 -8.69 35.85 -4.75
CA LEU A 289 -8.30 34.82 -5.71
C LEU A 289 -8.89 33.44 -5.36
N PRO A 290 -9.06 32.55 -6.36
CA PRO A 290 -9.22 31.13 -6.10
C PRO A 290 -8.12 30.60 -5.19
N LEU A 291 -8.53 29.82 -4.20
CA LEU A 291 -7.65 29.19 -3.23
C LEU A 291 -7.63 27.67 -3.39
N ALA A 292 -6.48 27.09 -3.09
CA ALA A 292 -6.26 25.65 -2.99
C ALA A 292 -5.24 25.36 -1.90
N GLY A 293 -5.05 24.08 -1.56
CA GLY A 293 -3.96 23.66 -0.68
C GLY A 293 -2.60 23.91 -1.30
N VAL A 294 -1.76 24.74 -0.67
CA VAL A 294 -0.46 25.14 -1.24
C VAL A 294 0.67 24.33 -0.63
N ILE A 295 1.30 23.46 -1.43
CA ILE A 295 2.33 22.52 -0.94
C ILE A 295 3.51 23.22 -0.25
N VAL A 296 3.99 24.34 -0.77
CA VAL A 296 5.12 25.08 -0.17
C VAL A 296 4.79 25.59 1.24
N ARG A 297 3.57 26.10 1.45
CA ARG A 297 3.12 26.62 2.75
C ARG A 297 2.82 25.49 3.72
N SER A 298 2.11 24.46 3.26
CA SER A 298 1.76 23.30 4.09
C SER A 298 2.99 22.51 4.54
N THR A 299 3.99 22.35 3.67
CA THR A 299 5.26 21.69 4.05
C THR A 299 6.08 22.55 5.00
N ALA A 300 6.08 23.88 4.85
CA ALA A 300 6.68 24.78 5.83
C ALA A 300 5.97 24.68 7.19
N ASN A 301 4.64 24.62 7.20
CA ASN A 301 3.83 24.47 8.41
C ASN A 301 4.16 23.15 9.14
N ALA A 302 4.16 22.03 8.41
CA ALA A 302 4.47 20.72 8.96
C ALA A 302 5.93 20.65 9.48
N ARG A 303 6.90 21.20 8.74
CA ARG A 303 8.31 21.24 9.16
C ARG A 303 8.56 22.16 10.35
N ALA A 304 7.79 23.23 10.48
CA ALA A 304 7.81 24.10 11.65
C ALA A 304 7.19 23.44 12.89
N GLY A 305 6.61 22.24 12.75
CA GLY A 305 6.13 21.41 13.84
C GLY A 305 4.65 21.59 14.17
N ALA A 306 3.85 22.17 13.28
CA ALA A 306 2.40 22.29 13.45
C ALA A 306 1.75 20.93 13.71
N ARG A 307 0.76 20.91 14.59
CA ARG A 307 0.05 19.68 15.00
C ARG A 307 -1.46 19.80 14.87
N SER A 308 -2.00 21.01 14.78
CA SER A 308 -3.44 21.25 14.72
C SER A 308 -3.81 22.35 13.73
N ARG A 309 -5.13 22.43 13.45
CA ARG A 309 -5.75 23.48 12.63
C ARG A 309 -5.53 24.88 13.21
N ALA A 310 -5.16 25.00 14.49
CA ALA A 310 -4.86 26.29 15.08
C ALA A 310 -3.72 27.01 14.36
N SER A 311 -2.71 26.28 13.84
CA SER A 311 -1.60 26.92 13.12
C SER A 311 -2.07 27.61 11.84
N THR A 312 -2.97 26.96 11.09
CA THR A 312 -3.48 27.45 9.80
C THR A 312 -4.43 28.64 10.01
N ILE A 313 -5.28 28.57 11.05
CA ILE A 313 -6.18 29.67 11.43
C ILE A 313 -5.38 30.88 11.94
N LEU A 314 -4.43 30.68 12.85
CA LEU A 314 -3.56 31.75 13.36
C LEU A 314 -2.77 32.41 12.23
N HIS A 315 -2.28 31.63 11.26
CA HIS A 315 -1.65 32.17 10.06
C HIS A 315 -2.58 33.17 9.34
N GLY A 316 -3.83 32.79 9.06
CA GLY A 316 -4.81 33.68 8.42
C GLY A 316 -5.09 34.94 9.24
N VAL A 317 -5.14 34.82 10.56
CA VAL A 317 -5.27 35.96 11.49
C VAL A 317 -4.05 36.89 11.40
N TRP A 318 -2.82 36.36 11.37
CA TRP A 318 -1.61 37.18 11.22
C TRP A 318 -1.59 37.93 9.88
N VAL A 319 -2.02 37.27 8.80
CA VAL A 319 -2.17 37.95 7.49
C VAL A 319 -3.19 39.08 7.57
N LEU A 320 -4.33 38.86 8.23
CA LEU A 320 -5.36 39.88 8.39
C LEU A 320 -4.86 41.08 9.20
N VAL A 321 -4.22 40.82 10.34
CA VAL A 321 -3.61 41.85 11.19
C VAL A 321 -2.54 42.63 10.41
N PHE A 322 -1.69 41.93 9.64
CA PHE A 322 -0.67 42.57 8.83
C PHE A 322 -1.27 43.43 7.70
N ALA A 323 -2.29 42.92 7.00
CA ALA A 323 -2.94 43.64 5.91
C ALA A 323 -3.61 44.93 6.39
N ILE A 324 -4.24 44.92 7.57
CA ILE A 324 -4.90 46.09 8.15
C ILE A 324 -3.88 47.05 8.80
N GLY A 325 -2.94 46.54 9.59
CA GLY A 325 -2.03 47.37 10.40
C GLY A 325 -0.76 47.84 9.69
N PHE A 326 -0.29 47.12 8.66
CA PHE A 326 1.01 47.32 8.02
C PHE A 326 0.93 47.40 6.48
N GLY A 327 -0.25 47.72 5.92
CA GLY A 327 -0.44 47.85 4.47
C GLY A 327 0.52 48.86 3.82
N TRP A 328 0.91 49.93 4.53
CA TRP A 328 1.90 50.91 4.07
C TRP A 328 3.28 50.30 3.81
N THR A 329 3.67 49.27 4.56
CA THR A 329 4.97 48.59 4.37
C THR A 329 5.00 47.81 3.06
N ILE A 330 3.85 47.32 2.59
CA ILE A 330 3.76 46.58 1.31
C ILE A 330 4.08 47.51 0.13
N GLN A 331 3.70 48.79 0.20
CA GLN A 331 3.98 49.78 -0.85
C GLN A 331 5.49 50.08 -1.03
N LEU A 332 6.32 49.72 -0.05
CA LEU A 332 7.77 49.87 -0.15
C LEU A 332 8.43 48.77 -0.99
N ILE A 333 7.72 47.68 -1.27
CA ILE A 333 8.27 46.51 -1.93
C ILE A 333 8.38 46.77 -3.45
N PRO A 334 9.57 46.62 -4.05
CA PRO A 334 9.73 46.66 -5.50
C PRO A 334 9.04 45.46 -6.17
N VAL A 335 8.30 45.72 -7.24
CA VAL A 335 7.63 44.72 -8.08
C VAL A 335 8.65 43.73 -8.67
N GLU A 336 9.83 44.23 -9.05
CA GLU A 336 10.93 43.44 -9.59
C GLU A 336 11.45 42.40 -8.58
N ALA A 337 11.43 42.73 -7.28
CA ALA A 337 11.82 41.81 -6.21
C ALA A 337 10.78 40.68 -6.03
N LEU A 338 9.49 40.98 -6.15
CA LEU A 338 8.43 39.97 -6.15
C LEU A 338 8.51 39.06 -7.38
N ALA A 339 8.76 39.63 -8.56
CA ALA A 339 8.93 38.85 -9.78
C ALA A 339 10.14 37.90 -9.66
N ALA A 340 11.28 38.40 -9.17
CA ALA A 340 12.48 37.60 -8.91
C ALA A 340 12.23 36.46 -7.91
N LEU A 341 11.44 36.71 -6.86
CA LEU A 341 11.01 35.67 -5.93
C LEU A 341 10.20 34.56 -6.64
N LEU A 342 9.28 34.93 -7.52
CA LEU A 342 8.49 33.96 -8.27
C LEU A 342 9.30 33.18 -9.30
N VAL A 343 10.29 33.83 -9.96
CA VAL A 343 11.27 33.13 -10.83
C VAL A 343 11.99 32.06 -10.03
N PHE A 344 12.52 32.42 -8.86
CA PHE A 344 13.23 31.49 -7.99
C PHE A 344 12.36 30.30 -7.56
N ILE A 345 11.11 30.56 -7.17
CA ILE A 345 10.15 29.51 -6.79
C ILE A 345 9.79 28.63 -7.99
N GLY A 346 9.52 29.21 -9.16
CA GLY A 346 9.18 28.48 -10.38
C GLY A 346 10.30 27.51 -10.79
N VAL A 347 11.55 27.95 -10.70
CA VAL A 347 12.73 27.09 -10.94
C VAL A 347 12.82 25.97 -9.90
N GLN A 348 12.53 26.23 -8.62
CA GLN A 348 12.56 25.20 -7.57
C GLN A 348 11.46 24.13 -7.74
N MET A 349 10.34 24.44 -8.40
CA MET A 349 9.28 23.46 -8.68
C MET A 349 9.73 22.38 -9.66
N VAL A 350 10.75 22.65 -10.49
CA VAL A 350 11.35 21.68 -11.43
C VAL A 350 12.40 20.83 -10.68
N ASN A 351 11.97 19.72 -10.07
CA ASN A 351 12.85 18.87 -9.27
C ASN A 351 13.33 17.63 -10.04
N LEU A 352 14.62 17.61 -10.41
CA LEU A 352 15.29 16.48 -11.08
C LEU A 352 15.29 15.17 -10.24
N GLY A 353 15.18 15.26 -8.92
CA GLY A 353 15.09 14.11 -8.03
C GLY A 353 13.77 13.34 -8.17
N HIS A 354 12.67 14.02 -8.50
CA HIS A 354 11.38 13.37 -8.75
C HIS A 354 11.40 12.55 -10.04
N ILE A 355 12.09 13.06 -11.07
CA ILE A 355 12.28 12.34 -12.34
C ILE A 355 13.00 10.99 -12.10
N LYS A 356 14.03 10.96 -11.23
CA LYS A 356 14.74 9.73 -10.88
C LYS A 356 13.85 8.71 -10.15
N LYS A 357 12.95 9.16 -9.26
CA LYS A 357 11.99 8.29 -8.56
C LYS A 357 10.95 7.69 -9.51
N VAL A 358 10.44 8.49 -10.45
CA VAL A 358 9.44 8.06 -11.45
C VAL A 358 10.04 7.11 -12.49
N HIS A 359 11.36 7.20 -12.74
CA HIS A 359 12.07 6.33 -13.68
C HIS A 359 11.93 4.83 -13.39
N GLY A 360 12.01 4.42 -12.11
CA GLY A 360 11.90 3.02 -11.72
C GLY A 360 10.53 2.37 -11.99
N HIS A 361 9.48 3.19 -12.17
CA HIS A 361 8.11 2.73 -12.37
C HIS A 361 7.60 2.85 -13.82
N GLY A 362 8.44 3.28 -14.76
CA GLY A 362 8.07 3.40 -16.18
C GLY A 362 7.01 4.46 -16.48
N GLU A 363 6.82 5.44 -15.59
CA GLU A 363 5.82 6.53 -15.74
C GLU A 363 6.43 7.85 -16.23
N VAL A 364 7.72 7.86 -16.58
CA VAL A 364 8.45 9.02 -17.09
C VAL A 364 7.80 9.66 -18.34
N PRO A 365 7.24 8.89 -19.30
CA PRO A 365 6.54 9.49 -20.44
C PRO A 365 5.35 10.37 -20.01
N ALA A 366 4.56 9.94 -19.02
CA ALA A 366 3.42 10.71 -18.52
C ALA A 366 3.87 12.04 -17.89
N TYR A 367 4.99 12.06 -17.18
CA TYR A 367 5.58 13.29 -16.63
C TYR A 367 5.93 14.30 -17.72
N PHE A 368 6.70 13.88 -18.75
CA PHE A 368 7.16 14.78 -19.80
C PHE A 368 6.02 15.26 -20.71
N VAL A 369 5.06 14.38 -21.03
CA VAL A 369 3.87 14.75 -21.82
C VAL A 369 3.01 15.76 -21.06
N THR A 370 2.83 15.56 -19.75
CA THR A 370 2.11 16.55 -18.93
C THR A 370 2.84 17.88 -18.94
N MET A 371 4.14 17.89 -18.64
CA MET A 371 4.95 19.12 -18.59
C MET A 371 4.95 19.87 -19.93
N ALA A 372 5.16 19.17 -21.04
CA ALA A 372 5.14 19.76 -22.38
C ALA A 372 3.74 20.30 -22.72
N GLY A 373 2.69 19.53 -22.43
CA GLY A 373 1.31 19.98 -22.65
C GLY A 373 0.99 21.24 -21.86
N VAL A 374 1.42 21.35 -20.60
CA VAL A 374 1.24 22.58 -19.79
C VAL A 374 1.97 23.78 -20.40
N ILE A 375 3.19 23.58 -20.89
CA ILE A 375 4.01 24.67 -21.46
C ILE A 375 3.44 25.16 -22.81
N PHE A 376 3.01 24.24 -23.68
CA PHE A 376 2.65 24.56 -25.07
C PHE A 376 1.15 24.77 -25.30
N LEU A 377 0.30 24.02 -24.60
CA LEU A 377 -1.15 23.97 -24.87
C LEU A 377 -1.96 24.63 -23.75
N GLY A 378 -1.47 24.58 -22.51
CA GLY A 378 -2.18 25.09 -21.35
C GLY A 378 -2.31 24.03 -20.25
N LEU A 379 -2.68 24.49 -19.05
CA LEU A 379 -2.71 23.64 -17.87
C LEU A 379 -3.72 22.50 -17.99
N ALA A 380 -4.93 22.80 -18.49
CA ALA A 380 -6.01 21.82 -18.61
C ALA A 380 -5.66 20.70 -19.59
N GLU A 381 -5.25 21.08 -20.80
CA GLU A 381 -4.86 20.20 -21.89
C GLU A 381 -3.66 19.33 -21.46
N GLY A 382 -2.65 19.94 -20.84
CA GLY A 382 -1.47 19.23 -20.37
C GLY A 382 -1.79 18.12 -19.37
N VAL A 383 -2.64 18.40 -18.37
CA VAL A 383 -3.07 17.39 -17.39
C VAL A 383 -3.89 16.29 -18.05
N LEU A 384 -4.78 16.63 -18.99
CA LEU A 384 -5.61 15.65 -19.70
C LEU A 384 -4.78 14.68 -20.55
N PHE A 385 -3.80 15.18 -21.33
CA PHE A 385 -2.88 14.33 -22.07
C PHE A 385 -2.02 13.45 -21.14
N GLY A 386 -1.57 14.01 -20.01
CA GLY A 386 -0.85 13.28 -18.97
C GLY A 386 -1.64 12.11 -18.40
N LEU A 387 -2.89 12.36 -18.01
CA LEU A 387 -3.82 11.35 -17.49
C LEU A 387 -4.13 10.28 -18.53
N ALA A 388 -4.41 10.68 -19.78
CA ALA A 388 -4.70 9.75 -20.87
C ALA A 388 -3.53 8.79 -21.10
N LEU A 389 -2.29 9.31 -21.12
CA LEU A 389 -1.10 8.47 -21.26
C LEU A 389 -0.85 7.57 -20.05
N ALA A 390 -1.06 8.08 -18.83
CA ALA A 390 -0.94 7.27 -17.62
C ALA A 390 -1.96 6.11 -17.61
N ALA A 391 -3.21 6.37 -18.00
CA ALA A 391 -4.24 5.36 -18.13
C ALA A 391 -3.90 4.32 -19.21
N LEU A 392 -3.38 4.76 -20.37
CA LEU A 392 -2.95 3.87 -21.44
C LEU A 392 -1.78 2.95 -21.00
N LEU A 393 -0.80 3.50 -20.29
CA LEU A 393 0.32 2.73 -19.75
C LEU A 393 -0.14 1.72 -18.69
N ALA A 394 -1.09 2.10 -17.83
CA ALA A 394 -1.67 1.20 -16.83
C ALA A 394 -2.45 0.07 -17.51
N LEU A 395 -3.27 0.39 -18.52
CA LEU A 395 -4.02 -0.60 -19.30
C LEU A 395 -3.06 -1.61 -19.95
N ARG A 396 -1.99 -1.13 -20.62
CA ARG A 396 -0.99 -1.99 -21.25
C ARG A 396 -0.31 -2.95 -20.25
N ARG A 397 -0.02 -2.50 -19.03
CA ARG A 397 0.58 -3.35 -17.99
C ARG A 397 -0.38 -4.43 -17.50
N LEU A 398 -1.65 -4.07 -17.32
CA LEU A 398 -2.69 -4.99 -16.86
C LEU A 398 -3.03 -6.05 -17.91
N THR A 399 -2.89 -5.74 -19.19
CA THR A 399 -3.25 -6.64 -20.30
C THR A 399 -2.06 -7.48 -20.81
N TRP A 400 -0.88 -7.36 -20.21
CA TRP A 400 0.32 -8.04 -20.72
C TRP A 400 0.38 -9.50 -20.24
N VAL A 401 0.40 -10.43 -21.21
CA VAL A 401 0.61 -11.86 -20.98
C VAL A 401 2.09 -12.24 -21.12
N THR A 402 2.56 -13.12 -20.24
CA THR A 402 3.87 -13.78 -20.36
C THR A 402 3.68 -15.25 -20.64
N VAL A 403 4.25 -15.75 -21.73
CA VAL A 403 4.29 -17.18 -22.06
C VAL A 403 5.74 -17.64 -21.97
N LYS A 404 5.98 -18.72 -21.23
CA LYS A 404 7.30 -19.35 -21.11
C LYS A 404 7.18 -20.81 -21.51
N THR A 405 7.96 -21.23 -22.49
CA THR A 405 8.05 -22.63 -22.92
C THR A 405 9.40 -23.20 -22.52
N ARG A 406 9.40 -24.42 -22.01
CA ARG A 406 10.59 -25.21 -21.66
C ARG A 406 10.41 -26.63 -22.15
N VAL A 407 11.52 -27.27 -22.51
CA VAL A 407 11.53 -28.70 -22.89
C VAL A 407 12.11 -29.47 -21.71
N GLU A 408 11.38 -30.46 -21.22
CA GLU A 408 11.86 -31.34 -20.16
C GLU A 408 12.76 -32.46 -20.72
N PRO A 409 13.64 -33.05 -19.89
CA PRO A 409 14.58 -34.09 -20.31
C PRO A 409 13.92 -35.37 -20.85
N ASP A 410 12.64 -35.58 -20.58
CA ASP A 410 11.82 -36.70 -21.05
C ASP A 410 11.18 -36.45 -22.43
N GLY A 411 11.41 -35.28 -23.03
CA GLY A 411 10.84 -34.89 -24.32
C GLY A 411 9.45 -34.24 -24.25
N ARG A 412 8.89 -34.04 -23.05
CA ARG A 412 7.62 -33.29 -22.89
C ARG A 412 7.88 -31.79 -22.91
N HIS A 413 6.95 -31.05 -23.50
CA HIS A 413 7.00 -29.58 -23.56
C HIS A 413 6.18 -29.01 -22.40
N HIS A 414 6.80 -28.17 -21.59
CA HIS A 414 6.14 -27.48 -20.50
C HIS A 414 5.93 -26.01 -20.87
N ALA A 415 4.67 -25.57 -20.93
CA ALA A 415 4.30 -24.20 -21.25
C ALA A 415 3.58 -23.57 -20.06
N THR A 416 4.14 -22.50 -19.51
CA THR A 416 3.52 -21.73 -18.42
C THR A 416 3.01 -20.41 -18.98
N ILE A 417 1.72 -20.14 -18.80
CA ILE A 417 1.09 -18.87 -19.17
C ILE A 417 0.72 -18.11 -17.90
N SER A 418 1.30 -16.92 -17.73
CA SER A 418 1.08 -16.08 -16.54
C SER A 418 0.52 -14.70 -16.88
N GLY A 419 -0.37 -14.19 -16.03
CA GLY A 419 -0.92 -12.84 -16.08
C GLY A 419 -2.40 -12.77 -16.50
N SER A 420 -2.82 -11.65 -17.11
CA SER A 420 -4.20 -11.45 -17.55
C SER A 420 -4.35 -11.81 -19.03
N LEU A 421 -5.10 -12.88 -19.33
CA LEU A 421 -5.30 -13.41 -20.68
C LEU A 421 -6.45 -12.70 -21.40
N THR A 422 -6.17 -11.55 -21.98
CA THR A 422 -7.16 -10.79 -22.78
C THR A 422 -6.94 -10.97 -24.28
N PHE A 423 -7.89 -10.53 -25.10
CA PHE A 423 -7.83 -10.54 -26.56
C PHE A 423 -6.56 -9.88 -27.11
N LEU A 424 -6.00 -8.90 -26.38
CA LEU A 424 -4.73 -8.25 -26.72
C LEU A 424 -3.51 -9.19 -26.59
N GLY A 425 -3.59 -10.21 -25.74
CA GLY A 425 -2.55 -11.22 -25.53
C GLY A 425 -2.61 -12.39 -26.53
N VAL A 426 -3.75 -12.58 -27.21
CA VAL A 426 -3.99 -13.71 -28.11
C VAL A 426 -2.96 -13.85 -29.24
N PRO A 427 -2.53 -12.78 -29.93
CA PRO A 427 -1.53 -12.91 -31.00
C PRO A 427 -0.22 -13.52 -30.51
N ARG A 428 0.26 -13.08 -29.34
CA ARG A 428 1.51 -13.59 -28.75
C ARG A 428 1.35 -15.01 -28.24
N LEU A 429 0.25 -15.28 -27.53
CA LEU A 429 -0.12 -16.62 -27.07
C LEU A 429 -0.13 -17.63 -28.22
N THR A 430 -0.81 -17.28 -29.32
CA THR A 430 -0.92 -18.13 -30.50
C THR A 430 0.43 -18.35 -31.16
N GLN A 431 1.26 -17.32 -31.24
CA GLN A 431 2.62 -17.43 -31.78
C GLN A 431 3.49 -18.40 -30.97
N ASP A 432 3.46 -18.28 -29.64
CA ASP A 432 4.30 -19.08 -28.74
C ASP A 432 3.81 -20.54 -28.65
N LEU A 433 2.49 -20.77 -28.64
CA LEU A 433 1.90 -22.12 -28.64
C LEU A 433 2.10 -22.83 -29.98
N ARG A 434 2.03 -22.12 -31.12
CA ARG A 434 2.30 -22.70 -32.44
C ARG A 434 3.77 -23.03 -32.68
N ALA A 435 4.69 -22.46 -31.89
CA ALA A 435 6.10 -22.82 -31.96
C ALA A 435 6.39 -24.23 -31.39
N ILE A 436 5.42 -24.84 -30.70
CA ILE A 436 5.55 -26.20 -30.15
C ILE A 436 5.42 -27.23 -31.30
N PRO A 437 6.34 -28.20 -31.44
CA PRO A 437 6.29 -29.21 -32.50
C PRO A 437 5.01 -30.05 -32.46
N ALA A 438 4.44 -30.35 -33.63
CA ALA A 438 3.29 -31.23 -33.76
C ALA A 438 3.60 -32.65 -33.25
N GLY A 439 2.63 -33.30 -32.59
CA GLY A 439 2.78 -34.65 -32.03
C GLY A 439 3.47 -34.72 -30.67
N ALA A 440 3.96 -33.60 -30.13
CA ALA A 440 4.59 -33.58 -28.80
C ALA A 440 3.55 -33.64 -27.66
N ALA A 441 3.95 -34.22 -26.53
CA ALA A 441 3.18 -34.13 -25.28
C ALA A 441 3.46 -32.79 -24.60
N VAL A 442 2.41 -32.05 -24.26
CA VAL A 442 2.47 -30.70 -23.68
C VAL A 442 1.77 -30.68 -22.33
N ASP A 443 2.45 -30.16 -21.31
CA ASP A 443 1.83 -29.76 -20.05
C ASP A 443 1.69 -28.23 -20.07
N LEU A 444 0.45 -27.73 -20.02
CA LEU A 444 0.10 -26.32 -20.09
C LEU A 444 -0.39 -25.84 -18.72
N ASP A 445 0.45 -25.09 -18.02
CA ASP A 445 0.12 -24.51 -16.73
C ASP A 445 -0.48 -23.11 -16.94
N LEU A 446 -1.74 -22.93 -16.53
CA LEU A 446 -2.45 -21.66 -16.56
C LEU A 446 -2.39 -20.98 -15.19
N ASP A 447 -1.51 -19.98 -15.10
CA ASP A 447 -1.31 -19.11 -13.94
C ASP A 447 -1.93 -17.73 -14.19
N ILE A 448 -3.24 -17.71 -14.39
CA ILE A 448 -3.97 -16.54 -14.90
C ILE A 448 -4.95 -15.94 -13.89
N ASP A 449 -4.99 -14.61 -13.84
CA ASP A 449 -5.93 -13.86 -13.00
C ASP A 449 -7.30 -13.66 -13.67
N PHE A 450 -7.34 -13.75 -15.00
CA PHE A 450 -8.51 -13.51 -15.83
C PHE A 450 -8.29 -14.08 -17.25
N MET A 451 -9.34 -14.62 -17.86
CA MET A 451 -9.37 -15.01 -19.26
C MET A 451 -10.67 -14.53 -19.93
N ASP A 452 -10.55 -13.85 -21.07
CA ASP A 452 -11.71 -13.52 -21.90
C ASP A 452 -12.01 -14.60 -22.95
N ASN A 453 -13.16 -14.45 -23.62
CA ASN A 453 -13.63 -15.44 -24.59
C ASN A 453 -12.66 -15.64 -25.76
N ALA A 454 -12.06 -14.57 -26.27
CA ALA A 454 -11.13 -14.66 -27.40
C ALA A 454 -9.88 -15.47 -27.02
N ALA A 455 -9.39 -15.30 -25.80
CA ALA A 455 -8.24 -16.03 -25.32
C ALA A 455 -8.57 -17.49 -24.97
N PHE A 456 -9.76 -17.75 -24.44
CA PHE A 456 -10.28 -19.11 -24.28
C PHE A 456 -10.36 -19.84 -25.63
N GLU A 457 -11.01 -19.24 -26.64
CA GLU A 457 -11.15 -19.84 -27.97
C GLU A 457 -9.80 -20.14 -28.61
N ALA A 458 -8.82 -19.24 -28.44
CA ALA A 458 -7.47 -19.44 -28.96
C ALA A 458 -6.78 -20.67 -28.34
N ILE A 459 -6.82 -20.83 -27.00
CA ILE A 459 -6.24 -22.00 -26.32
C ILE A 459 -7.01 -23.26 -26.69
N HIS A 460 -8.35 -23.19 -26.70
CA HIS A 460 -9.20 -24.35 -26.95
C HIS A 460 -9.04 -24.87 -28.38
N SER A 461 -9.04 -23.98 -29.38
CA SER A 461 -8.78 -24.34 -30.78
C SER A 461 -7.37 -24.94 -30.93
N TRP A 462 -6.35 -24.29 -30.37
CA TRP A 462 -4.98 -24.80 -30.44
C TRP A 462 -4.85 -26.19 -29.83
N ARG A 463 -5.45 -26.43 -28.66
CA ARG A 463 -5.46 -27.75 -28.00
C ARG A 463 -6.09 -28.81 -28.91
N GLN A 464 -7.29 -28.54 -29.43
CA GLN A 464 -7.99 -29.49 -30.29
C GLN A 464 -7.18 -29.83 -31.55
N ASP A 465 -6.56 -28.82 -32.17
CA ASP A 465 -5.73 -29.01 -33.35
C ASP A 465 -4.45 -29.80 -33.03
N HIS A 466 -3.82 -29.53 -31.87
CA HIS A 466 -2.63 -30.24 -31.41
C HIS A 466 -2.92 -31.72 -31.08
N GLU A 467 -4.05 -32.00 -30.44
CA GLU A 467 -4.52 -33.36 -30.16
C GLU A 467 -4.87 -34.12 -31.46
N ARG A 468 -5.49 -33.45 -32.44
CA ARG A 468 -5.78 -34.02 -33.77
C ARG A 468 -4.52 -34.42 -34.53
N LEU A 469 -3.42 -33.68 -34.35
CA LEU A 469 -2.12 -33.98 -34.95
C LEU A 469 -1.33 -35.08 -34.19
N GLY A 470 -1.96 -35.76 -33.23
CA GLY A 470 -1.37 -36.87 -32.48
C GLY A 470 -0.58 -36.45 -31.23
N GLY A 471 -0.61 -35.17 -30.86
CA GLY A 471 -0.06 -34.68 -29.59
C GLY A 471 -0.99 -34.96 -28.41
N THR A 472 -0.50 -34.76 -27.19
CA THR A 472 -1.33 -34.79 -25.97
C THR A 472 -1.16 -33.48 -25.24
N VAL A 473 -2.23 -32.90 -24.70
CA VAL A 473 -2.18 -31.65 -23.93
C VAL A 473 -2.87 -31.88 -22.59
N ASP A 474 -2.13 -31.70 -21.50
CA ASP A 474 -2.68 -31.64 -20.15
C ASP A 474 -2.71 -30.18 -19.69
N ILE A 475 -3.86 -29.69 -19.26
CA ILE A 475 -4.04 -28.28 -18.84
C ILE A 475 -4.27 -28.26 -17.33
N ASP A 476 -3.35 -27.63 -16.60
CA ASP A 476 -3.39 -27.49 -15.14
C ASP A 476 -3.65 -26.03 -14.76
N GLU A 477 -4.78 -25.75 -14.09
CA GLU A 477 -5.15 -24.41 -13.64
C GLU A 477 -4.73 -24.20 -12.19
N LEU A 478 -3.79 -23.29 -11.93
CA LEU A 478 -3.12 -23.16 -10.63
C LEU A 478 -3.92 -22.34 -9.60
N HIS A 479 -4.69 -21.34 -10.04
CA HIS A 479 -5.37 -20.37 -9.17
C HIS A 479 -6.90 -20.41 -9.25
N GLU A 480 -7.46 -20.39 -10.47
CA GLU A 480 -8.90 -20.34 -10.72
C GLU A 480 -9.25 -21.22 -11.94
N GLU A 481 -10.42 -21.88 -11.94
CA GLU A 481 -10.87 -22.81 -12.98
C GLU A 481 -11.47 -22.09 -14.21
N TRP A 482 -10.81 -21.05 -14.74
CA TRP A 482 -11.34 -20.24 -15.84
C TRP A 482 -11.61 -21.06 -17.11
N TYR A 483 -10.67 -21.91 -17.51
CA TYR A 483 -10.76 -22.78 -18.67
C TYR A 483 -11.80 -23.88 -18.45
N ALA A 484 -11.79 -24.56 -17.30
CA ALA A 484 -12.78 -25.58 -17.01
C ALA A 484 -14.22 -25.01 -16.94
N MET A 485 -14.42 -23.84 -16.34
CA MET A 485 -15.71 -23.14 -16.34
C MET A 485 -16.17 -22.77 -17.75
N ALA A 486 -15.27 -22.25 -18.58
CA ALA A 486 -15.55 -21.91 -19.97
C ALA A 486 -15.99 -23.13 -20.80
N VAL A 487 -15.27 -24.26 -20.69
CA VAL A 487 -15.64 -25.52 -21.36
C VAL A 487 -17.00 -26.04 -20.88
N SER A 488 -17.32 -25.87 -19.60
CA SER A 488 -18.59 -26.36 -19.01
C SER A 488 -19.82 -25.50 -19.31
N GLY A 489 -19.65 -24.35 -19.98
CA GLY A 489 -20.76 -23.46 -20.36
C GLY A 489 -21.37 -22.66 -19.20
N VAL A 490 -20.68 -22.57 -18.05
CA VAL A 490 -21.13 -21.79 -16.88
C VAL A 490 -20.88 -20.29 -17.10
N ARG A 491 -21.81 -19.42 -16.67
CA ARG A 491 -21.71 -17.95 -16.83
C ARG A 491 -20.43 -17.38 -16.21
N MET A 492 -19.60 -16.73 -17.04
CA MET A 492 -18.31 -16.12 -16.71
C MET A 492 -18.48 -14.73 -16.06
N TYR A 493 -18.80 -14.65 -14.77
CA TYR A 493 -18.62 -13.42 -13.98
C TYR A 493 -18.33 -13.73 -12.49
N PRO A 494 -17.21 -14.39 -12.14
CA PRO A 494 -16.70 -14.26 -10.78
C PRO A 494 -16.05 -12.87 -10.65
N ALA A 495 -16.47 -12.10 -9.64
CA ALA A 495 -15.72 -10.92 -9.21
C ALA A 495 -14.27 -11.33 -8.92
N LYS A 496 -13.29 -10.44 -9.13
CA LYS A 496 -11.90 -10.64 -8.66
C LYS A 496 -11.94 -10.98 -7.16
N ASN A 497 -11.92 -12.26 -6.83
CA ASN A 497 -11.80 -12.68 -5.45
C ASN A 497 -10.32 -12.54 -5.08
N PRO A 498 -10.02 -12.02 -3.88
CA PRO A 498 -8.64 -12.04 -3.38
C PRO A 498 -8.14 -13.49 -3.36
N ALA A 499 -6.83 -13.66 -3.57
CA ALA A 499 -6.14 -14.95 -3.62
C ALA A 499 -6.74 -15.95 -2.62
N ARG A 500 -7.40 -16.99 -3.13
CA ARG A 500 -8.03 -18.01 -2.29
C ARG A 500 -6.97 -18.96 -1.76
N ALA A 501 -6.88 -18.98 -0.43
CA ALA A 501 -6.48 -20.04 0.51
C ALA A 501 -5.33 -21.02 0.17
N PRO A 502 -4.48 -21.39 1.16
CA PRO A 502 -3.29 -22.21 0.94
C PRO A 502 -3.58 -23.52 0.21
N ASP A 503 -2.63 -23.88 -0.65
CA ASP A 503 -2.54 -25.14 -1.39
C ASP A 503 -3.25 -26.30 -0.68
N ARG A 504 -4.22 -26.92 -1.35
CA ARG A 504 -5.04 -28.04 -0.84
C ARG A 504 -4.22 -29.34 -0.66
N SER A 505 -2.90 -29.28 -0.78
CA SER A 505 -1.95 -30.36 -0.56
C SER A 505 -1.96 -30.97 0.85
N TRP A 506 -2.68 -30.39 1.82
CA TRP A 506 -2.93 -31.00 3.14
C TRP A 506 -4.21 -31.86 3.20
N LEU A 507 -5.09 -31.82 2.19
CA LEU A 507 -6.27 -32.70 2.14
C LEU A 507 -5.88 -34.15 1.82
N PRO A 508 -6.69 -35.16 2.19
CA PRO A 508 -6.49 -36.54 1.74
C PRO A 508 -6.59 -36.64 0.21
N TRP A 509 -5.85 -37.57 -0.41
CA TRP A 509 -5.81 -37.69 -1.89
C TRP A 509 -7.19 -37.81 -2.55
N ALA A 510 -8.14 -38.51 -1.91
CA ALA A 510 -9.51 -38.64 -2.37
C ALA A 510 -10.30 -37.31 -2.40
N HIS A 511 -9.89 -36.32 -1.62
CA HIS A 511 -10.49 -34.99 -1.54
C HIS A 511 -9.71 -33.93 -2.34
N ARG A 512 -8.52 -34.27 -2.85
CA ARG A 512 -7.76 -33.40 -3.76
C ARG A 512 -8.33 -33.41 -5.17
N ARG A 513 -8.98 -34.49 -5.61
CA ARG A 513 -9.60 -34.62 -6.93
C ARG A 513 -11.12 -34.70 -6.85
N ARG A 514 -11.79 -33.56 -6.93
CA ARG A 514 -13.21 -33.46 -7.32
C ARG A 514 -13.45 -32.16 -8.08
N GLY A 515 -13.17 -32.18 -9.38
CA GLY A 515 -13.88 -31.37 -10.37
C GLY A 515 -14.87 -32.27 -11.14
N PRO A 516 -16.01 -31.78 -11.68
CA PRO A 516 -17.05 -32.62 -12.27
C PRO A 516 -16.75 -33.17 -13.69
N ALA A 517 -15.57 -32.93 -14.26
CA ALA A 517 -15.24 -33.35 -15.62
C ALA A 517 -14.05 -34.33 -15.62
N HIS A 518 -14.09 -35.31 -16.53
CA HIS A 518 -13.13 -36.40 -16.70
C HIS A 518 -13.22 -37.58 -15.72
N ARG A 519 -14.37 -38.25 -15.76
CA ARG A 519 -14.39 -39.72 -15.72
C ARG A 519 -14.41 -40.23 -17.16
N VAL A 520 -13.31 -40.06 -17.91
CA VAL A 520 -13.13 -40.77 -19.19
C VAL A 520 -12.78 -42.20 -18.85
N MET A 521 -13.72 -43.12 -19.00
CA MET A 521 -13.38 -44.54 -19.10
C MET A 521 -12.69 -44.73 -20.46
N PRO A 522 -11.52 -45.40 -20.53
CA PRO A 522 -10.92 -45.74 -21.80
C PRO A 522 -11.84 -46.73 -22.53
N LEU A 523 -12.35 -46.34 -23.69
CA LEU A 523 -12.85 -47.29 -24.68
C LEU A 523 -11.63 -47.92 -25.35
N HIS A 524 -11.44 -49.21 -25.08
CA HIS A 524 -10.42 -50.10 -25.65
C HIS A 524 -8.95 -49.72 -25.42
N GLY A 525 -8.35 -50.35 -24.40
CA GLY A 525 -6.92 -50.39 -24.18
C GLY A 525 -6.64 -51.01 -22.81
N ASN A 526 -5.59 -51.84 -22.69
CA ASN A 526 -5.20 -52.53 -21.46
C ASN A 526 -5.38 -51.64 -20.21
N PRO A 527 -5.88 -52.16 -19.08
CA PRO A 527 -6.04 -51.36 -17.88
C PRO A 527 -4.67 -50.83 -17.46
N VAL A 528 -4.44 -49.55 -17.71
CA VAL A 528 -3.31 -48.82 -17.16
C VAL A 528 -3.45 -48.96 -15.65
N GLN A 529 -2.48 -49.62 -15.02
CA GLN A 529 -2.39 -49.72 -13.56
C GLN A 529 -2.62 -48.31 -12.99
N PRO A 530 -3.54 -48.12 -12.03
CA PRO A 530 -3.67 -46.82 -11.40
C PRO A 530 -2.31 -46.45 -10.82
N ASP A 531 -1.67 -45.47 -11.45
CA ASP A 531 -0.37 -44.95 -11.03
C ASP A 531 -0.46 -44.72 -9.51
N CYS A 532 0.49 -45.30 -8.76
CA CYS A 532 0.43 -45.31 -7.29
C CYS A 532 0.22 -43.87 -6.78
N GLN A 533 -0.85 -43.61 -6.01
CA GLN A 533 -1.17 -42.25 -5.56
C GLN A 533 -0.01 -41.56 -4.82
N LEU A 534 0.86 -42.38 -4.21
CA LEU A 534 2.11 -41.93 -3.59
C LEU A 534 3.14 -41.45 -4.61
N THR A 535 3.32 -42.14 -5.75
CA THR A 535 4.27 -41.73 -6.79
C THR A 535 3.78 -40.46 -7.51
N ALA A 536 2.47 -40.34 -7.75
CA ALA A 536 1.86 -39.11 -8.24
C ALA A 536 2.07 -37.94 -7.25
N GLY A 537 1.90 -38.18 -5.95
CA GLY A 537 2.19 -37.19 -4.90
C GLY A 537 3.67 -36.79 -4.84
N ALA A 538 4.60 -37.72 -5.08
CA ALA A 538 6.03 -37.44 -5.12
C ALA A 538 6.41 -36.58 -6.35
N ARG A 539 5.83 -36.86 -7.52
CA ARG A 539 5.99 -36.03 -8.71
C ARG A 539 5.46 -34.61 -8.47
N GLU A 540 4.29 -34.50 -7.84
CA GLU A 540 3.72 -33.20 -7.46
C GLU A 540 4.60 -32.43 -6.48
N PHE A 541 5.15 -33.12 -5.47
CA PHE A 541 6.12 -32.51 -4.55
C PHE A 541 7.33 -31.97 -5.33
N HIS A 542 7.92 -32.75 -6.24
CA HIS A 542 9.06 -32.28 -7.05
C HIS A 542 8.72 -31.08 -7.94
N ARG A 543 7.50 -31.05 -8.48
CA ARG A 543 7.01 -29.99 -9.37
C ARG A 543 6.71 -28.69 -8.62
N ARG A 544 5.93 -28.75 -7.54
CA ARG A 544 5.38 -27.57 -6.87
C ARG A 544 6.07 -27.21 -5.56
N THR A 545 6.29 -28.19 -4.68
CA THR A 545 6.77 -27.91 -3.32
C THR A 545 8.29 -27.85 -3.24
N ALA A 546 8.99 -28.75 -3.94
CA ALA A 546 10.44 -28.92 -3.83
C ALA A 546 11.22 -27.65 -4.16
N PRO A 547 10.90 -26.84 -5.20
CA PRO A 547 11.61 -25.59 -5.45
C PRO A 547 11.53 -24.60 -4.29
N LEU A 548 10.39 -24.56 -3.59
CA LEU A 548 10.14 -23.66 -2.46
C LEU A 548 10.91 -24.07 -1.20
N VAL A 549 11.01 -25.39 -0.94
CA VAL A 549 11.65 -25.92 0.28
C VAL A 549 13.11 -26.32 0.08
N ARG A 550 13.61 -26.36 -1.16
CA ARG A 550 14.98 -26.77 -1.50
C ARG A 550 16.06 -26.00 -0.72
N PRO A 551 15.98 -24.67 -0.51
CA PRO A 551 16.96 -23.95 0.29
C PRO A 551 17.03 -24.49 1.73
N ILE A 552 15.87 -24.76 2.35
CA ILE A 552 15.75 -25.28 3.71
C ILE A 552 16.33 -26.71 3.79
N PHE A 553 15.95 -27.59 2.87
CA PHE A 553 16.47 -28.97 2.86
C PHE A 553 17.96 -29.05 2.53
N THR A 554 18.51 -28.11 1.76
CA THR A 554 19.95 -28.05 1.47
C THR A 554 20.75 -27.77 2.74
N GLU A 555 20.22 -26.92 3.62
CA GLU A 555 20.81 -26.66 4.94
C GLU A 555 20.67 -27.88 5.87
N LEU A 556 19.45 -28.43 5.97
CA LEU A 556 19.15 -29.58 6.83
C LEU A 556 19.87 -30.87 6.42
N ALA A 557 20.22 -31.02 5.13
CA ALA A 557 20.95 -32.19 4.62
C ALA A 557 22.33 -32.35 5.26
N ARG A 558 22.92 -31.27 5.80
CA ARG A 558 24.23 -31.31 6.48
C ARG A 558 24.11 -31.63 7.97
N LYS A 559 23.03 -31.21 8.62
CA LYS A 559 22.81 -31.41 10.06
C LYS A 559 21.34 -31.21 10.43
N GLN A 560 20.79 -32.09 11.27
CA GLN A 560 19.49 -31.90 11.93
C GLN A 560 19.67 -31.38 13.36
N GLN A 561 18.84 -30.42 13.78
CA GLN A 561 18.80 -29.90 15.16
C GLN A 561 17.34 -29.61 15.59
N PRO A 562 16.50 -30.65 15.72
CA PRO A 562 15.12 -30.45 16.17
C PRO A 562 15.11 -29.95 17.62
N THR A 563 14.12 -29.10 17.92
CA THR A 563 13.94 -28.55 19.26
C THR A 563 13.01 -29.41 20.12
N HIS A 564 12.19 -30.26 19.47
CA HIS A 564 11.13 -31.04 20.11
C HIS A 564 11.18 -32.52 19.72
N LEU A 565 11.05 -33.41 20.70
CA LEU A 565 10.63 -34.80 20.48
C LEU A 565 9.11 -34.88 20.58
N PHE A 566 8.43 -35.38 19.54
CA PHE A 566 6.98 -35.50 19.49
C PHE A 566 6.56 -36.98 19.43
N ILE A 567 6.04 -37.51 20.54
CA ILE A 567 5.54 -38.89 20.65
C ILE A 567 4.02 -38.87 20.47
N THR A 568 3.51 -39.59 19.48
CA THR A 568 2.07 -39.59 19.16
C THR A 568 1.59 -40.94 18.61
N CYS A 569 0.29 -41.04 18.34
CA CYS A 569 -0.32 -42.22 17.79
C CYS A 569 0.01 -42.41 16.29
N ALA A 570 0.09 -43.66 15.85
CA ALA A 570 0.21 -44.05 14.45
C ALA A 570 -1.10 -43.85 13.64
N ASP A 571 -2.20 -43.43 14.30
CA ASP A 571 -3.48 -43.12 13.65
C ASP A 571 -3.31 -42.11 12.51
N SER A 572 -3.81 -42.44 11.31
CA SER A 572 -3.61 -41.66 10.08
C SER A 572 -4.24 -40.27 10.12
N ARG A 573 -5.17 -40.03 11.05
CA ARG A 573 -5.84 -38.73 11.25
C ARG A 573 -5.01 -37.77 12.10
N VAL A 574 -3.96 -38.27 12.77
CA VAL A 574 -3.07 -37.45 13.59
C VAL A 574 -1.85 -37.05 12.75
N MET A 575 -1.75 -35.76 12.42
CA MET A 575 -0.66 -35.19 11.62
C MET A 575 0.10 -34.14 12.44
N PRO A 576 1.22 -34.50 13.12
CA PRO A 576 1.94 -33.61 14.03
C PRO A 576 2.24 -32.23 13.44
N SER A 577 2.92 -32.18 12.29
CA SER A 577 3.28 -30.92 11.63
C SER A 577 2.08 -30.03 11.29
N LEU A 578 0.92 -30.63 11.00
CA LEU A 578 -0.31 -29.88 10.71
C LEU A 578 -0.90 -29.28 11.98
N ILE A 579 -1.01 -30.06 13.05
CA ILE A 579 -1.65 -29.61 14.31
C ILE A 579 -0.76 -28.67 15.13
N THR A 580 0.56 -28.64 14.88
CA THR A 580 1.52 -27.76 15.56
C THR A 580 2.08 -26.65 14.68
N ALA A 581 1.69 -26.58 13.40
CA ALA A 581 2.25 -25.66 12.41
C ALA A 581 3.79 -25.70 12.33
N SER A 582 4.38 -26.90 12.40
CA SER A 582 5.83 -27.09 12.41
C SER A 582 6.38 -27.44 11.02
N GLY A 583 7.55 -26.88 10.69
CA GLY A 583 8.24 -27.07 9.42
C GLY A 583 9.25 -28.23 9.41
N PRO A 584 9.94 -28.46 8.27
CA PRO A 584 11.03 -29.43 8.19
C PRO A 584 12.13 -29.11 9.20
N GLY A 585 12.56 -30.11 9.97
CA GLY A 585 13.63 -29.98 10.95
C GLY A 585 13.20 -29.58 12.37
N ASP A 586 11.96 -29.14 12.59
CA ASP A 586 11.49 -28.68 13.92
C ASP A 586 11.22 -29.85 14.90
N LEU A 587 10.62 -30.93 14.39
CA LEU A 587 10.13 -32.05 15.18
C LEU A 587 10.91 -33.33 14.88
N PHE A 588 11.42 -33.99 15.93
CA PHE A 588 11.81 -35.39 15.88
C PHE A 588 10.61 -36.24 16.33
N THR A 589 9.99 -37.00 15.44
CA THR A 589 8.67 -37.60 15.71
C THR A 589 8.74 -39.12 15.87
N VAL A 590 8.12 -39.64 16.93
CA VAL A 590 7.88 -41.08 17.14
C VAL A 590 6.38 -41.34 17.05
N ARG A 591 5.96 -42.23 16.15
CA ARG A 591 4.56 -42.63 15.98
C ARG A 591 4.40 -44.11 16.30
N ASN A 592 3.63 -44.44 17.32
CA ASN A 592 3.36 -45.81 17.73
C ASN A 592 1.88 -46.02 18.06
N ILE A 593 1.46 -47.27 18.32
CA ILE A 593 0.05 -47.55 18.61
C ILE A 593 -0.31 -47.04 20.02
N GLY A 594 -1.17 -46.01 20.12
CA GLY A 594 -1.64 -45.48 21.40
C GLY A 594 -0.68 -44.53 22.11
N ASN A 595 0.29 -43.94 21.39
CA ASN A 595 1.25 -42.96 21.90
C ASN A 595 1.96 -43.41 23.20
N LEU A 596 2.21 -44.72 23.33
CA LEU A 596 2.70 -45.35 24.55
C LEU A 596 4.21 -45.13 24.72
N VAL A 597 4.62 -44.87 25.96
CA VAL A 597 6.00 -44.76 26.40
C VAL A 597 6.26 -45.88 27.41
N PRO A 598 6.96 -46.95 27.01
CA PRO A 598 7.35 -48.03 27.91
C PRO A 598 8.19 -47.51 29.07
N ARG A 599 7.90 -47.99 30.29
CA ARG A 599 8.69 -47.65 31.48
C ARG A 599 10.07 -48.29 31.39
N LYS A 600 11.11 -47.56 31.81
CA LYS A 600 12.44 -48.12 31.93
C LYS A 600 12.43 -49.22 33.01
N GLY A 601 12.87 -50.43 32.66
CA GLY A 601 12.86 -51.58 33.56
C GLY A 601 11.62 -52.49 33.49
N SER A 602 10.65 -52.28 32.60
CA SER A 602 9.50 -53.18 32.47
C SER A 602 9.85 -54.53 31.83
N GLU A 603 9.19 -55.62 32.26
CA GLU A 603 9.45 -56.99 31.74
C GLU A 603 9.29 -57.14 30.22
N ALA A 604 8.38 -56.37 29.61
CA ALA A 604 8.36 -56.16 28.18
C ALA A 604 9.22 -54.92 27.90
N TYR A 605 10.40 -55.09 27.31
CA TYR A 605 11.22 -53.96 26.87
C TYR A 605 10.87 -53.61 25.42
N ASP A 606 10.84 -52.32 25.09
CA ASP A 606 10.80 -51.83 23.71
C ASP A 606 12.00 -50.92 23.50
N ASP A 607 12.99 -51.43 22.77
CA ASP A 607 14.21 -50.69 22.50
C ASP A 607 13.97 -49.56 21.49
N SER A 608 12.88 -49.57 20.72
CA SER A 608 12.62 -48.57 19.70
C SER A 608 12.29 -47.19 20.31
N VAL A 609 11.29 -47.12 21.19
CA VAL A 609 10.91 -45.88 21.87
C VAL A 609 12.00 -45.44 22.83
N GLY A 610 12.61 -46.38 23.55
CA GLY A 610 13.75 -46.10 24.43
C GLY A 610 14.92 -45.46 23.68
N ALA A 611 15.36 -46.06 22.57
CA ALA A 611 16.43 -45.51 21.74
C ALA A 611 16.07 -44.15 21.15
N ALA A 612 14.81 -43.93 20.73
CA ALA A 612 14.38 -42.63 20.23
C ALA A 612 14.44 -41.53 21.31
N ILE A 613 14.06 -41.84 22.55
CA ILE A 613 14.18 -40.92 23.69
C ILE A 613 15.65 -40.62 23.98
N GLU A 614 16.51 -41.63 24.02
CA GLU A 614 17.93 -41.47 24.28
C GLU A 614 18.62 -40.66 23.17
N TYR A 615 18.32 -40.96 21.90
CA TYR A 615 18.84 -40.22 20.76
C TYR A 615 18.38 -38.75 20.78
N ALA A 616 17.10 -38.50 21.03
CA ALA A 616 16.57 -37.14 21.09
C ALA A 616 17.21 -36.30 22.21
N THR A 617 17.38 -36.88 23.40
CA THR A 617 17.86 -36.15 24.59
C THR A 617 19.38 -36.07 24.72
N GLN A 618 20.10 -37.06 24.19
CA GLN A 618 21.55 -37.18 24.36
C GLN A 618 22.34 -36.87 23.08
N VAL A 619 21.76 -37.09 21.89
CA VAL A 619 22.42 -36.83 20.60
C VAL A 619 21.90 -35.55 19.95
N LEU A 620 20.57 -35.39 19.83
CA LEU A 620 19.96 -34.22 19.19
C LEU A 620 19.85 -33.02 20.15
N GLY A 621 19.79 -33.27 21.46
CA GLY A 621 19.68 -32.22 22.47
C GLY A 621 18.35 -31.47 22.44
N VAL A 622 17.23 -32.17 22.25
CA VAL A 622 15.89 -31.54 22.27
C VAL A 622 15.60 -30.91 23.64
N HIS A 623 14.82 -29.83 23.63
CA HIS A 623 14.52 -29.04 24.85
C HIS A 623 13.10 -29.29 25.35
N THR A 624 12.26 -29.95 24.54
CA THR A 624 10.89 -30.31 24.89
C THR A 624 10.58 -31.73 24.41
N ILE A 625 9.90 -32.52 25.24
CA ILE A 625 9.24 -33.76 24.84
C ILE A 625 7.74 -33.58 24.95
N THR A 626 7.03 -33.80 23.86
CA THR A 626 5.59 -33.73 23.78
C THR A 626 5.00 -35.13 23.62
N VAL A 627 4.02 -35.49 24.44
CA VAL A 627 3.17 -36.67 24.22
C VAL A 627 1.79 -36.21 23.78
N CYS A 628 1.34 -36.67 22.61
CA CYS A 628 0.05 -36.31 22.03
C CYS A 628 -0.85 -37.54 21.92
N GLY A 629 -1.98 -37.52 22.63
CA GLY A 629 -3.09 -38.46 22.47
C GLY A 629 -4.17 -37.89 21.56
N HIS A 630 -5.21 -38.67 21.25
CA HIS A 630 -6.32 -38.21 20.43
C HIS A 630 -7.66 -38.87 20.80
N SER A 631 -8.78 -38.24 20.42
CA SER A 631 -10.12 -38.80 20.62
C SER A 631 -10.34 -40.08 19.81
N GLY A 632 -11.13 -41.00 20.36
CA GLY A 632 -11.47 -42.27 19.70
C GLY A 632 -10.24 -43.15 19.39
N CYS A 633 -9.23 -43.17 20.25
CA CYS A 633 -8.03 -43.98 20.03
C CYS A 633 -8.32 -45.48 20.08
N GLY A 634 -8.09 -46.19 18.97
CA GLY A 634 -8.32 -47.63 18.88
C GLY A 634 -7.49 -48.45 19.87
N ALA A 635 -6.29 -47.98 20.24
CA ALA A 635 -5.45 -48.63 21.23
C ALA A 635 -6.06 -48.58 22.64
N MET A 636 -6.59 -47.41 23.03
CA MET A 636 -7.25 -47.21 24.32
C MET A 636 -8.59 -47.95 24.37
N ALA A 637 -9.32 -48.01 23.26
CA ALA A 637 -10.53 -48.82 23.15
C ALA A 637 -10.23 -50.32 23.33
N GLY A 638 -9.12 -50.77 22.75
CA GLY A 638 -8.61 -52.13 22.94
C GLY A 638 -8.25 -52.43 24.41
N LEU A 639 -7.72 -51.46 25.16
CA LEU A 639 -7.44 -51.61 26.59
C LEU A 639 -8.73 -51.63 27.44
N LEU A 640 -9.64 -50.70 27.18
CA LEU A 640 -10.89 -50.54 27.92
C LEU A 640 -11.81 -51.78 27.78
N SER A 641 -11.75 -52.45 26.63
CA SER A 641 -12.52 -53.68 26.36
C SER A 641 -11.91 -54.98 26.91
N GLY A 642 -10.85 -54.89 27.74
CA GLY A 642 -10.17 -56.05 28.33
C GLY A 642 -9.03 -56.64 27.48
N GLY A 643 -8.50 -55.86 26.54
CA GLY A 643 -7.44 -56.27 25.61
C GLY A 643 -7.99 -56.82 24.28
N VAL A 644 -7.12 -56.93 23.27
CA VAL A 644 -7.45 -57.66 22.03
C VAL A 644 -7.88 -59.08 22.40
N LYS A 645 -9.10 -59.50 22.02
CA LYS A 645 -9.69 -60.82 22.31
C LYS A 645 -8.59 -61.90 22.32
N ALA A 646 -8.47 -62.58 23.46
CA ALA A 646 -7.41 -63.53 23.75
C ALA A 646 -7.31 -64.61 22.66
N GLY A 647 -6.39 -64.43 21.70
CA GLY A 647 -6.11 -65.44 20.67
C GLY A 647 -5.39 -64.95 19.41
N SER A 648 -5.73 -63.78 18.84
CA SER A 648 -5.40 -63.49 17.43
C SER A 648 -4.20 -62.58 17.13
N LEU A 649 -3.69 -61.77 18.09
CA LEU A 649 -2.61 -60.80 17.82
C LEU A 649 -1.58 -60.71 18.97
N PRO A 650 -0.59 -61.62 19.04
CA PRO A 650 0.36 -61.68 20.16
C PRO A 650 1.25 -60.45 20.30
N ALA A 651 1.71 -59.85 19.19
CA ALA A 651 2.55 -58.64 19.22
C ALA A 651 1.77 -57.42 19.75
N MET A 652 0.54 -57.23 19.29
CA MET A 652 -0.34 -56.15 19.75
C MET A 652 -0.65 -56.29 21.24
N ARG A 653 -0.96 -57.50 21.70
CA ARG A 653 -1.19 -57.76 23.13
C ARG A 653 0.05 -57.41 23.96
N ARG A 654 1.26 -57.80 23.51
CA ARG A 654 2.50 -57.44 24.23
C ARG A 654 2.68 -55.92 24.31
N TRP A 655 2.44 -55.22 23.20
CA TRP A 655 2.56 -53.77 23.10
C TRP A 655 1.56 -53.03 24.00
N LEU A 656 0.28 -53.40 23.96
CA LEU A 656 -0.76 -52.73 24.73
C LEU A 656 -0.56 -52.88 26.25
N ARG A 657 0.20 -53.88 26.74
CA ARG A 657 0.54 -53.99 28.17
C ARG A 657 1.21 -52.73 28.73
N HIS A 658 1.90 -51.94 27.90
CA HIS A 658 2.47 -50.65 28.33
C HIS A 658 1.40 -49.62 28.73
N GLY A 659 0.16 -49.78 28.28
CA GLY A 659 -0.99 -48.95 28.65
C GLY A 659 -1.76 -49.45 29.87
N ASN A 660 -1.39 -50.58 30.48
CA ASN A 660 -2.09 -51.12 31.67
C ASN A 660 -2.06 -50.14 32.85
N HIS A 661 -0.98 -49.38 33.02
CA HIS A 661 -0.91 -48.33 34.05
C HIS A 661 -1.87 -47.17 33.77
N SER A 662 -2.07 -46.82 32.50
CA SER A 662 -3.05 -45.81 32.10
C SER A 662 -4.47 -46.28 32.44
N LEU A 663 -4.76 -47.56 32.20
CA LEU A 663 -6.05 -48.17 32.53
C LEU A 663 -6.27 -48.25 34.04
N ALA A 664 -5.27 -48.68 34.81
CA ALA A 664 -5.33 -48.72 36.28
C ALA A 664 -5.60 -47.33 36.86
N ARG A 665 -4.85 -46.32 36.40
CA ARG A 665 -5.06 -44.92 36.82
C ARG A 665 -6.44 -44.38 36.45
N PHE A 666 -6.96 -44.75 35.29
CA PHE A 666 -8.31 -44.37 34.86
C PHE A 666 -9.36 -44.97 35.82
N ILE A 667 -9.26 -46.26 36.13
CA ILE A 667 -10.16 -46.95 37.07
C ILE A 667 -10.10 -46.30 38.46
N GLU A 668 -8.90 -45.97 38.94
CA GLU A 668 -8.70 -45.28 40.24
C GLU A 668 -9.30 -43.87 40.27
N THR A 669 -9.29 -43.15 39.14
CA THR A 669 -9.74 -41.75 39.08
C THR A 669 -11.26 -41.62 38.85
N GLU A 670 -11.85 -42.49 38.04
CA GLU A 670 -13.26 -42.38 37.59
C GLU A 670 -14.21 -43.41 38.23
N GLY A 671 -13.70 -44.45 38.89
CA GLY A 671 -14.51 -45.53 39.47
C GLY A 671 -15.27 -46.37 38.42
N ASP A 672 -16.44 -46.92 38.80
CA ASP A 672 -17.30 -47.78 37.94
C ASP A 672 -18.23 -47.00 36.98
N ARG A 673 -18.08 -45.67 36.87
CA ARG A 673 -18.92 -44.84 35.98
C ARG A 673 -18.40 -44.86 34.55
N LEU A 674 -18.79 -45.89 33.79
CA LEU A 674 -18.61 -45.94 32.33
C LEU A 674 -19.66 -45.06 31.64
N ASP A 675 -19.43 -43.76 31.60
CA ASP A 675 -20.22 -42.85 30.76
C ASP A 675 -19.81 -42.95 29.28
N GLY A 676 -20.54 -42.27 28.39
CA GLY A 676 -20.26 -42.26 26.95
C GLY A 676 -18.89 -41.66 26.56
N ASN A 677 -18.17 -41.05 27.51
CA ASN A 677 -16.88 -40.38 27.30
C ASN A 677 -15.69 -41.14 27.91
N ALA A 678 -15.92 -42.31 28.53
CA ALA A 678 -14.88 -43.11 29.18
C ALA A 678 -13.62 -43.33 28.31
N LEU A 679 -13.79 -43.54 27.00
CA LEU A 679 -12.68 -43.74 26.07
C LEU A 679 -11.81 -42.47 25.93
N ASP A 680 -12.43 -41.31 25.77
CA ASP A 680 -11.73 -40.04 25.59
C ASP A 680 -11.05 -39.59 26.89
N THR A 681 -11.69 -39.86 28.04
CA THR A 681 -11.07 -39.68 29.36
C THR A 681 -9.84 -40.57 29.52
N LEU A 682 -9.95 -41.86 29.20
CA LEU A 682 -8.80 -42.78 29.20
C LEU A 682 -7.68 -42.30 28.26
N CYS A 683 -8.00 -41.74 27.10
CA CYS A 683 -7.00 -41.17 26.20
C CYS A 683 -6.24 -39.99 26.83
N ARG A 684 -6.91 -39.12 27.60
CA ARG A 684 -6.26 -38.00 28.32
C ARG A 684 -5.42 -38.50 29.50
N VAL A 685 -5.94 -39.44 30.28
CA VAL A 685 -5.21 -40.10 31.38
C VAL A 685 -3.96 -40.81 30.85
N ASN A 686 -4.07 -41.47 29.69
CA ASN A 686 -2.94 -42.12 29.04
C ASN A 686 -1.80 -41.13 28.74
N VAL A 687 -2.11 -39.95 28.20
CA VAL A 687 -1.08 -38.92 27.94
C VAL A 687 -0.36 -38.55 29.23
N GLN A 688 -1.09 -38.31 30.33
CA GLN A 688 -0.50 -38.00 31.63
C GLN A 688 0.39 -39.14 32.14
N GLN A 689 -0.07 -40.39 32.02
CA GLN A 689 0.70 -41.57 32.42
C GLN A 689 1.99 -41.71 31.61
N GLN A 690 1.96 -41.42 30.32
CA GLN A 690 3.15 -41.49 29.48
C GLN A 690 4.17 -40.39 29.81
N LEU A 691 3.72 -39.20 30.22
CA LEU A 691 4.61 -38.16 30.74
C LEU A 691 5.31 -38.59 32.03
N GLU A 692 4.64 -39.36 32.90
CA GLU A 692 5.29 -39.96 34.07
C GLU A 692 6.26 -41.08 33.69
N ASN A 693 5.92 -41.90 32.70
CA ASN A 693 6.82 -42.95 32.22
C ASN A 693 8.12 -42.37 31.66
N LEU A 694 8.06 -41.22 30.99
CA LEU A 694 9.26 -40.48 30.55
C LEU A 694 10.20 -40.13 31.71
N ARG A 695 9.68 -39.86 32.92
CA ARG A 695 10.51 -39.60 34.11
C ARG A 695 11.23 -40.83 34.65
N THR A 696 10.86 -42.04 34.23
CA THR A 696 11.62 -43.26 34.58
C THR A 696 12.97 -43.34 33.85
N TYR A 697 13.16 -42.56 32.79
CA TYR A 697 14.43 -42.46 32.09
C TYR A 697 15.34 -41.48 32.82
N ARG A 698 16.41 -42.01 33.45
CA ARG A 698 17.36 -41.24 34.26
C ARG A 698 17.75 -39.89 33.66
N LYS A 699 18.09 -39.84 32.36
CA LYS A 699 18.58 -38.61 31.74
C LYS A 699 17.49 -37.58 31.49
N VAL A 700 16.28 -38.02 31.18
CA VAL A 700 15.09 -37.18 31.05
C VAL A 700 14.78 -36.53 32.39
N ASP A 701 14.74 -37.31 33.47
CA ASP A 701 14.47 -36.80 34.82
C ASP A 701 15.54 -35.80 35.30
N GLU A 702 16.83 -36.10 35.09
CA GLU A 702 17.93 -35.16 35.36
C GLU A 702 17.79 -33.83 34.60
N GLN A 703 17.43 -33.87 33.32
CA GLN A 703 17.28 -32.67 32.49
C GLN A 703 16.03 -31.85 32.89
N ILE A 704 14.94 -32.52 33.28
CA ILE A 704 13.74 -31.84 33.80
C ILE A 704 14.07 -31.13 35.13
N ARG A 705 14.72 -31.82 36.08
CA ARG A 705 15.10 -31.23 37.39
C ARG A 705 16.05 -30.06 37.25
N SER A 706 16.91 -30.07 36.23
CA SER A 706 17.82 -28.97 35.91
C SER A 706 17.20 -27.88 35.02
N GLY A 707 15.90 -27.96 34.69
CA GLY A 707 15.19 -26.98 33.87
C GLY A 707 15.57 -26.96 32.39
N ARG A 708 16.38 -27.92 31.93
CA ARG A 708 16.86 -28.02 30.54
C ARG A 708 15.91 -28.76 29.60
N LEU A 709 14.94 -29.48 30.15
CA LEU A 709 13.96 -30.26 29.37
C LEU A 709 12.56 -30.03 29.92
N LYS A 710 11.60 -29.72 29.03
CA LYS A 710 10.19 -29.56 29.36
C LYS A 710 9.35 -30.72 28.84
N LEU A 711 8.41 -31.20 29.64
CA LEU A 711 7.40 -32.17 29.20
C LEU A 711 6.07 -31.47 28.91
N VAL A 712 5.44 -31.81 27.78
CA VAL A 712 4.16 -31.22 27.34
C VAL A 712 3.17 -32.34 26.99
N GLY A 713 1.97 -32.31 27.56
CA GLY A 713 0.87 -33.21 27.19
C GLY A 713 -0.09 -32.52 26.24
N LEU A 714 -0.38 -33.16 25.11
CA LEU A 714 -1.40 -32.71 24.15
C LEU A 714 -2.48 -33.77 23.99
N TYR A 715 -3.70 -33.31 23.73
CA TYR A 715 -4.83 -34.14 23.35
C TYR A 715 -5.52 -33.54 22.12
N PHE A 716 -5.48 -34.25 21.00
CA PHE A 716 -6.14 -33.83 19.76
C PHE A 716 -7.54 -34.43 19.65
N ASP A 717 -8.56 -33.60 19.79
CA ASP A 717 -9.92 -34.00 19.48
C ASP A 717 -10.14 -33.95 17.97
N ILE A 718 -10.19 -35.12 17.35
CA ILE A 718 -10.37 -35.28 15.90
C ILE A 718 -11.73 -34.75 15.46
N GLY A 719 -12.78 -34.93 16.25
CA GLY A 719 -14.15 -34.56 15.87
C GLY A 719 -14.36 -33.05 15.76
N SER A 720 -13.71 -32.28 16.64
CA SER A 720 -13.76 -30.81 16.66
C SER A 720 -12.54 -30.13 16.04
N ALA A 721 -11.53 -30.91 15.62
CA ALA A 721 -10.24 -30.43 15.15
C ALA A 721 -9.52 -29.49 16.15
N ARG A 722 -9.66 -29.74 17.46
CA ARG A 722 -9.04 -28.93 18.53
C ARG A 722 -7.91 -29.66 19.23
N VAL A 723 -6.81 -28.96 19.47
CA VAL A 723 -5.69 -29.44 20.30
C VAL A 723 -5.81 -28.83 21.69
N HIS A 724 -5.89 -29.70 22.70
CA HIS A 724 -5.91 -29.31 24.11
C HIS A 724 -4.55 -29.55 24.75
N MET A 725 -4.04 -28.54 25.47
CA MET A 725 -2.89 -28.72 26.35
C MET A 725 -3.38 -29.34 27.66
N LEU A 726 -2.79 -30.48 28.05
CA LEU A 726 -3.09 -31.13 29.32
C LEU A 726 -2.20 -30.56 30.42
N PRO A 727 -2.72 -30.37 31.65
CA PRO A 727 -1.96 -29.83 32.75
C PRO A 727 -0.77 -30.75 33.09
N PRO A 728 0.36 -30.19 33.56
CA PRO A 728 1.50 -30.98 34.01
C PRO A 728 1.09 -31.82 35.23
N VAL A 729 1.59 -33.06 35.31
CA VAL A 729 1.36 -33.94 36.45
C VAL A 729 1.95 -33.31 37.73
N PRO A 730 1.16 -33.10 38.80
CA PRO A 730 1.66 -32.59 40.08
C PRO A 730 2.68 -33.55 40.69
N SER A 731 3.76 -33.01 41.25
CA SER A 731 4.94 -33.76 41.72
C SER A 731 4.77 -34.49 43.05
N THR A 732 3.56 -34.84 43.48
CA THR A 732 3.32 -35.46 44.79
C THR A 732 2.25 -36.56 44.75
N LEU A 733 2.69 -37.81 44.67
CA LEU A 733 2.00 -38.92 45.33
C LEU A 733 2.87 -39.28 46.53
N SER A 734 2.57 -38.65 47.67
CA SER A 734 3.01 -39.15 48.97
C SER A 734 2.32 -40.51 49.15
N VAL A 735 3.14 -41.56 49.24
CA VAL A 735 2.71 -42.90 49.65
C VAL A 735 2.01 -42.74 51.00
N LYS A 736 0.68 -42.89 51.04
CA LYS A 736 -0.01 -43.19 52.29
C LYS A 736 0.19 -44.68 52.56
N THR A 737 1.00 -44.97 53.57
CA THR A 737 0.93 -46.20 54.37
C THR A 737 -0.45 -46.39 54.96
#